data_AF-I0YM23-F1
#
_entry.id   AF-I0YM23-F1
#
_cell.length_a   1.000
_cell.length_b   1.000
_cell.length_c   1.000
_cell.angle_alpha   90.00
_cell.angle_beta   90.00
_cell.angle_gamma   90.00
#
_symmetry.space_group_name_H-M   'P 1'
#
loop_
_entity.id
_entity.type
_entity.pdbx_description
1 polymer ?
#
loop_
_entity_poly.entity_id
_entity_poly.type
_entity_poly.pdbx_seq_one_letter_code
_entity_poly.pdbx_strand_id
1 'polypeptide(L)'
;MAGGPFGKIDFLDDNLVAFDPLDGSSIFSANFAVGAIFGVWAGDRLLNRRGAEQAAAAYAVFGPRTTLVVALPDPGSSAGQVVQEYALAHEDGSSTWSLIRKNIQIGEKKVFAPANLRAAAENTVYRDLISQFITDEYTLRYTGGFVPDVHHILTKVLKQKRLYENQREQLYNQQFNMEQTSFAMESIKDTAQTVQAMKAAGAELKTAFKKQDLNIDSIEKMQDEMADLMVDHLGYYLQHSSAMSREVDMHNELQDVMGQSFGVPDDIDESELMGELDALEEELAMEAENPTAGAVPSYLQVENPPGTPIVPPQDILSRPRRNRRSSSIRGAISETYVSPANLILPVFIHDGEKNIPISSMPGVDRLGWRHGLLSSVAEARSYGVNSVVLFPKTPEDLKTRTGEEAFNPDGLVQRSIRLLKDKYPDLEIYTDVALDPYNSDGHDGIVRDDGVILNDETVEFLCRQAVSQARAGADCVSPSDMMDGRVGAIRRALDREGFSHVSIMSYTAKYASAYYGPFRDALASAPKAGQEHRVIPSNKKTYQQDPANYREALREARLDEAEGADIMMVKPGLPYLDVIRLLRDNSSLPIAAYHVSGEYAMLKAAAERGWLDEREAVLEALMSFRRAGSDIILTYYATQAAKWMAGED
;
A
#
# COMPACT_ATOMS: atom_id res chain seq x y z
N MET A 1 19.10 -26.36 -8.34
CA MET A 1 18.09 -26.09 -9.39
C MET A 1 16.88 -26.94 -9.02
N ALA A 2 15.67 -26.46 -8.72
CA ALA A 2 15.04 -25.15 -8.92
C ALA A 2 14.52 -24.58 -7.58
N GLY A 3 14.86 -23.32 -7.31
CA GLY A 3 14.34 -22.57 -6.16
C GLY A 3 13.05 -21.86 -6.54
N GLY A 4 11.94 -22.30 -5.95
CA GLY A 4 10.78 -21.44 -5.69
C GLY A 4 10.98 -20.67 -4.38
N PRO A 5 9.98 -19.88 -3.93
CA PRO A 5 10.07 -19.09 -2.69
C PRO A 5 10.20 -19.94 -1.41
N PHE A 6 9.98 -21.25 -1.51
CA PHE A 6 10.22 -22.21 -0.44
C PHE A 6 11.63 -22.76 -0.61
N GLY A 7 12.50 -22.53 0.37
CA GLY A 7 13.87 -23.00 0.31
C GLY A 7 13.97 -24.54 0.35
N LYS A 8 15.21 -25.01 0.34
CA LYS A 8 15.61 -26.42 0.18
C LYS A 8 14.83 -27.43 1.05
N ILE A 9 13.97 -28.25 0.43
CA ILE A 9 13.26 -29.37 1.07
C ILE A 9 14.29 -30.49 1.32
N ASP A 10 14.69 -30.69 2.58
CA ASP A 10 15.50 -31.84 2.97
C ASP A 10 14.58 -32.98 3.41
N PHE A 11 14.73 -34.15 2.77
CA PHE A 11 13.97 -35.36 3.06
C PHE A 11 14.55 -36.02 4.32
N LEU A 12 13.82 -35.93 5.44
CA LEU A 12 14.04 -36.77 6.62
C LEU A 12 13.07 -37.95 6.50
N ASP A 13 13.63 -39.16 6.37
CA ASP A 13 12.97 -40.45 6.14
C ASP A 13 11.43 -40.45 6.30
N ASP A 14 10.75 -40.65 5.17
CA ASP A 14 9.30 -40.76 4.95
C ASP A 14 8.41 -39.52 5.21
N ASN A 15 8.98 -38.35 5.53
CA ASN A 15 8.19 -37.13 5.76
C ASN A 15 8.66 -35.93 4.91
N LEU A 16 7.71 -35.13 4.45
CA LEU A 16 7.95 -33.91 3.69
C LEU A 16 7.81 -32.68 4.60
N VAL A 17 8.88 -31.89 4.66
CA VAL A 17 8.93 -30.62 5.39
C VAL A 17 8.84 -29.47 4.40
N ALA A 18 7.83 -28.62 4.57
CA ALA A 18 7.70 -27.35 3.87
C ALA A 18 7.96 -26.20 4.85
N PHE A 19 8.74 -25.20 4.42
CA PHE A 19 9.07 -24.06 5.27
C PHE A 19 8.95 -22.75 4.50
N ASP A 20 8.48 -21.73 5.21
CA ASP A 20 8.47 -20.34 4.77
C ASP A 20 9.55 -19.58 5.57
N PRO A 21 10.67 -19.19 4.92
CA PRO A 21 11.82 -18.59 5.60
C PRO A 21 11.64 -17.11 5.97
N LEU A 22 10.57 -16.46 5.51
CA LEU A 22 10.36 -15.01 5.66
C LEU A 22 8.86 -14.68 5.78
N ASP A 23 8.12 -15.44 6.60
CA ASP A 23 6.73 -15.07 6.89
C ASP A 23 6.69 -13.76 7.71
N GLY A 24 6.60 -12.64 7.00
CA GLY A 24 6.51 -11.28 7.55
C GLY A 24 5.17 -10.96 8.21
N SER A 25 4.45 -11.96 8.71
CA SER A 25 3.21 -11.75 9.44
C SER A 25 3.50 -11.14 10.81
N SER A 26 3.58 -9.82 10.87
CA SER A 26 3.54 -9.06 12.12
C SER A 26 2.15 -9.20 12.72
N ILE A 27 1.96 -10.19 13.59
CA ILE A 27 0.73 -10.32 14.39
C ILE A 27 0.74 -9.14 15.37
N PHE A 28 -0.06 -8.12 15.04
CA PHE A 28 -0.26 -6.89 15.82
C PHE A 28 -0.64 -7.21 17.27
N SER A 29 0.37 -7.28 18.14
CA SER A 29 0.30 -7.06 19.60
C SER A 29 1.61 -7.40 20.31
N ALA A 30 2.54 -8.14 19.69
CA ALA A 30 3.70 -8.70 20.41
C ALA A 30 5.08 -8.10 20.06
N ASN A 31 5.24 -7.19 19.08
CA ASN A 31 6.54 -6.62 18.69
C ASN A 31 7.67 -7.63 18.37
N PHE A 32 7.35 -8.88 18.05
CA PHE A 32 8.32 -9.87 17.58
C PHE A 32 7.99 -10.27 16.14
N ALA A 33 8.99 -10.28 15.27
CA ALA A 33 8.88 -10.87 13.94
C ALA A 33 9.02 -12.39 14.08
N VAL A 34 8.07 -13.15 13.54
CA VAL A 34 8.26 -14.58 13.31
C VAL A 34 9.33 -14.73 12.24
N GLY A 35 10.34 -15.55 12.52
CA GLY A 35 11.51 -15.71 11.69
C GLY A 35 11.32 -16.72 10.57
N ALA A 36 10.72 -17.86 10.89
CA ALA A 36 10.41 -18.91 9.91
C ALA A 36 9.25 -19.78 10.41
N ILE A 37 8.47 -20.32 9.50
CA ILE A 37 7.37 -21.26 9.79
C ILE A 37 7.62 -22.57 9.05
N PHE A 38 7.32 -23.70 9.70
CA PHE A 38 7.52 -25.05 9.19
C PHE A 38 6.25 -25.88 9.32
N GLY A 39 6.06 -26.79 8.37
CA GLY A 39 4.98 -27.75 8.36
C GLY A 39 5.44 -29.09 7.82
N VAL A 40 4.96 -30.15 8.44
CA VAL A 40 5.37 -31.52 8.15
C VAL A 40 4.15 -32.34 7.76
N TRP A 41 4.25 -33.03 6.62
CA TRP A 41 3.25 -33.99 6.15
C TRP A 41 3.92 -35.36 5.98
N ALA A 42 3.13 -36.42 6.17
CA ALA A 42 3.58 -37.77 5.86
C ALA A 42 3.65 -37.99 4.34
N GLY A 43 4.70 -38.66 3.87
CA GLY A 43 4.92 -39.00 2.46
C GLY A 43 5.80 -38.01 1.69
N ASP A 44 5.86 -38.16 0.37
CA ASP A 44 6.84 -37.52 -0.53
C ASP A 44 6.28 -36.35 -1.37
N ARG A 45 4.98 -36.04 -1.28
CA ARG A 45 4.29 -35.04 -2.12
C ARG A 45 3.34 -34.14 -1.33
N LEU A 46 3.39 -32.84 -1.64
CA LEU A 46 2.60 -31.79 -1.01
C LEU A 46 1.37 -31.34 -1.82
N LEU A 47 1.29 -31.68 -3.12
CA LEU A 47 0.17 -31.34 -4.00
C LEU A 47 -1.10 -32.10 -3.57
N ASN A 48 -2.25 -31.42 -3.57
CA ASN A 48 -3.56 -31.94 -3.16
C ASN A 48 -3.65 -32.45 -1.70
N ARG A 49 -2.75 -32.00 -0.83
CA ARG A 49 -2.81 -32.26 0.61
C ARG A 49 -3.63 -31.19 1.33
N ARG A 50 -4.55 -31.61 2.21
CA ARG A 50 -5.31 -30.70 3.07
C ARG A 50 -4.46 -30.20 4.24
N GLY A 51 -4.78 -29.04 4.79
CA GLY A 51 -4.15 -28.54 6.03
C GLY A 51 -4.39 -29.48 7.22
N ALA A 52 -5.54 -30.17 7.25
CA ALA A 52 -5.88 -31.16 8.27
C ALA A 52 -4.94 -32.40 8.28
N GLU A 53 -4.26 -32.68 7.17
CA GLU A 53 -3.30 -33.79 7.02
C GLU A 53 -1.90 -33.46 7.55
N GLN A 54 -1.68 -32.23 8.04
CA GLN A 54 -0.41 -31.82 8.61
C GLN A 54 -0.12 -32.60 9.90
N ALA A 55 1.00 -33.32 9.92
CA ALA A 55 1.42 -34.16 11.04
C ALA A 55 2.07 -33.34 12.16
N ALA A 56 2.88 -32.34 11.80
CA ALA A 56 3.53 -31.43 12.74
C ALA A 56 3.66 -30.01 12.16
N ALA A 57 3.79 -29.03 13.05
CA ALA A 57 4.01 -27.64 12.67
C ALA A 57 4.99 -26.97 13.63
N ALA A 58 5.77 -26.01 13.14
CA ALA A 58 6.67 -25.24 13.99
C ALA A 58 6.79 -23.79 13.53
N TYR A 59 7.21 -22.91 14.43
CA TYR A 59 7.70 -21.59 14.07
C TYR A 59 8.95 -21.25 14.89
N ALA A 60 9.90 -20.58 14.23
CA ALA A 60 11.09 -20.04 14.85
C ALA A 60 10.96 -18.53 15.01
N VAL A 61 11.33 -18.02 16.18
CA VAL A 61 11.44 -16.58 16.45
C VAL A 61 12.92 -16.26 16.58
N PHE A 62 13.42 -15.41 15.68
CA PHE A 62 14.80 -14.93 15.72
C PHE A 62 14.88 -13.68 16.60
N GLY A 63 15.83 -13.64 17.52
CA GLY A 63 16.03 -12.52 18.43
C GLY A 63 17.22 -12.78 19.37
N PRO A 64 17.41 -11.96 20.42
CA PRO A 64 18.46 -12.17 21.42
C PRO A 64 18.44 -13.57 22.05
N ARG A 65 17.28 -14.22 22.02
CA ARG A 65 17.09 -15.65 22.29
C ARG A 65 16.33 -16.27 21.12
N THR A 66 17.02 -17.05 20.29
CA THR A 66 16.36 -17.80 19.23
C THR A 66 15.54 -18.93 19.84
N THR A 67 14.25 -18.97 19.50
CA THR A 67 13.29 -19.91 20.08
C THR A 67 12.54 -20.64 18.98
N LEU A 68 12.27 -21.92 19.15
CA LEU A 68 11.52 -22.78 18.22
C LEU A 68 10.34 -23.38 18.98
N VAL A 69 9.12 -23.12 18.53
CA VAL A 69 7.90 -23.73 19.06
C VAL A 69 7.41 -24.77 18.09
N VAL A 70 7.17 -26.00 18.55
CA VAL A 70 6.80 -27.16 17.73
C VAL A 70 5.56 -27.84 18.29
N ALA A 71 4.57 -28.10 17.45
CA ALA A 71 3.46 -29.01 17.69
C ALA A 71 3.78 -30.38 17.08
N LEU A 72 3.83 -31.41 17.93
CA LEU A 72 4.13 -32.78 17.55
C LEU A 72 2.93 -33.70 17.84
N PRO A 73 2.76 -34.80 17.10
CA PRO A 73 1.83 -35.87 17.49
C PRO A 73 2.18 -36.43 18.87
N ASP A 74 1.18 -36.63 19.72
CA ASP A 74 1.31 -37.36 20.99
C ASP A 74 0.13 -38.33 21.13
N PRO A 75 0.37 -39.64 20.90
CA PRO A 75 -0.66 -40.66 21.05
C PRO A 75 -1.22 -40.79 22.47
N GLY A 76 -0.51 -40.29 23.49
CA GLY A 76 -0.93 -40.32 24.90
C GLY A 76 -1.69 -39.07 25.36
N SER A 77 -1.81 -38.05 24.51
CA SER A 77 -2.51 -36.79 24.81
C SER A 77 -3.99 -36.89 24.43
N SER A 78 -4.89 -36.37 25.27
CA SER A 78 -6.31 -36.25 24.93
C SER A 78 -6.59 -35.34 23.72
N ALA A 79 -5.60 -34.53 23.32
CA ALA A 79 -5.66 -33.67 22.14
C ALA A 79 -4.96 -34.27 20.91
N GLY A 80 -4.35 -35.46 21.02
CA GLY A 80 -3.57 -36.12 19.97
C GLY A 80 -2.25 -35.45 19.57
N GLN A 81 -1.94 -34.29 20.15
CA GLN A 81 -0.75 -33.48 19.89
C GLN A 81 -0.25 -32.81 21.18
N VAL A 82 1.04 -32.42 21.19
CA VAL A 82 1.68 -31.61 22.24
C VAL A 82 2.46 -30.45 21.63
N VAL A 83 2.39 -29.29 22.29
CA VAL A 83 3.16 -28.10 21.92
C VAL A 83 4.36 -27.95 22.85
N GLN A 84 5.55 -27.79 22.28
CA GLN A 84 6.82 -27.69 23.00
C GLN A 84 7.60 -26.47 22.52
N GLU A 85 8.44 -25.90 23.38
CA GLU A 85 9.32 -24.77 23.05
C GLU A 85 10.77 -25.09 23.39
N TYR A 86 11.62 -24.87 22.40
CA TYR A 86 13.06 -25.07 22.45
C TYR A 86 13.76 -23.73 22.31
N ALA A 87 14.86 -23.54 23.03
CA ALA A 87 15.75 -22.38 22.81
C ALA A 87 17.10 -22.85 22.30
N LEU A 88 17.69 -22.07 21.39
CA LEU A 88 19.04 -22.30 20.91
C LEU A 88 20.04 -21.78 21.95
N ALA A 89 20.87 -22.68 22.48
CA ALA A 89 21.97 -22.34 23.36
C ALA A 89 23.29 -22.45 22.59
N HIS A 90 24.22 -21.53 22.88
CA HIS A 90 25.58 -21.55 22.34
C HIS A 90 26.54 -21.82 23.50
N GLU A 91 27.08 -23.04 23.55
CA GLU A 91 28.08 -23.46 24.54
C GLU A 91 29.29 -24.04 23.80
N ASP A 92 30.48 -23.57 24.15
CA ASP A 92 31.78 -24.08 23.68
C ASP A 92 31.91 -24.21 22.15
N GLY A 93 31.39 -23.23 21.40
CA GLY A 93 31.46 -23.20 19.93
C GLY A 93 30.48 -24.15 19.22
N SER A 94 29.60 -24.83 19.97
CA SER A 94 28.51 -25.65 19.45
C SER A 94 27.15 -24.99 19.70
N SER A 95 26.20 -25.19 18.79
CA SER A 95 24.83 -24.69 18.93
C SER A 95 23.90 -25.87 19.21
N THR A 96 23.25 -25.89 20.38
CA THR A 96 22.37 -26.99 20.77
C THR A 96 20.97 -26.47 21.11
N TRP A 97 19.95 -27.22 20.70
CA TRP A 97 18.56 -26.91 21.04
C TRP A 97 18.21 -27.55 22.39
N SER A 98 17.84 -26.73 23.35
CA SER A 98 17.39 -27.18 24.67
C SER A 98 15.89 -27.02 24.81
N LEU A 99 15.19 -28.06 25.24
CA LEU A 99 13.76 -28.00 25.57
C LEU A 99 13.56 -27.13 26.82
N ILE A 100 12.77 -26.07 26.71
CA ILE A 100 12.54 -25.10 27.78
C ILE A 100 11.15 -25.24 28.38
N ARG A 101 10.14 -25.51 27.55
CA ARG A 101 8.75 -25.73 28.00
C ARG A 101 8.14 -26.92 27.27
N LYS A 102 7.52 -27.82 28.04
CA LYS A 102 6.78 -28.99 27.55
C LYS A 102 5.28 -28.79 27.77
N ASN A 103 4.46 -29.20 26.80
CA ASN A 103 3.00 -29.19 26.88
C ASN A 103 2.41 -27.80 27.13
N ILE A 104 2.83 -26.83 26.29
CA ILE A 104 2.32 -25.46 26.34
C ILE A 104 0.82 -25.49 26.01
N GLN A 105 0.01 -24.97 26.94
CA GLN A 105 -1.40 -24.71 26.70
C GLN A 105 -1.55 -23.26 26.22
N ILE A 106 -2.12 -23.10 25.03
CA ILE A 106 -2.48 -21.77 24.51
C ILE A 106 -3.80 -21.38 25.20
N GLY A 107 -3.88 -20.20 25.82
CA GLY A 107 -5.11 -19.74 26.46
C GLY A 107 -6.24 -19.43 25.46
N GLU A 108 -7.49 -19.37 25.92
CA GLU A 108 -8.63 -19.01 25.07
C GLU A 108 -8.45 -17.60 24.49
N LYS A 109 -8.35 -17.52 23.16
CA LYS A 109 -8.32 -16.26 22.41
C LYS A 109 -9.14 -16.39 21.13
N LYS A 110 -9.62 -15.25 20.63
CA LYS A 110 -10.34 -15.17 19.36
C LYS A 110 -9.42 -15.71 18.25
N VAL A 111 -9.82 -16.82 17.64
CA VAL A 111 -9.03 -17.49 16.58
C VAL A 111 -8.87 -16.52 15.42
N PHE A 112 -7.64 -16.32 14.94
CA PHE A 112 -7.36 -15.54 13.75
C PHE A 112 -8.14 -16.14 12.57
N ALA A 113 -8.92 -15.30 11.90
CA ALA A 113 -9.65 -15.67 10.70
C ALA A 113 -8.94 -15.02 9.49
N PRO A 114 -8.80 -15.72 8.34
CA PRO A 114 -8.04 -15.21 7.21
C PRO A 114 -8.49 -13.80 6.81
N ALA A 115 -7.54 -12.95 6.42
CA ALA A 115 -7.74 -11.52 6.15
C ALA A 115 -8.80 -11.20 5.07
N ASN A 116 -9.26 -12.19 4.30
CA ASN A 116 -10.23 -12.02 3.21
C ASN A 116 -11.69 -12.36 3.55
N LEU A 117 -12.06 -12.64 4.81
CA LEU A 117 -13.47 -12.84 5.15
C LEU A 117 -14.37 -11.61 4.91
N ARG A 118 -13.79 -10.40 4.81
CA ARG A 118 -14.52 -9.21 4.36
C ARG A 118 -15.04 -9.35 2.93
N ALA A 119 -14.22 -9.89 2.02
CA ALA A 119 -14.65 -10.13 0.64
C ALA A 119 -15.77 -11.19 0.56
N ALA A 120 -15.81 -12.14 1.49
CA ALA A 120 -16.90 -13.12 1.59
C ALA A 120 -18.22 -12.52 2.09
N ALA A 121 -18.20 -11.32 2.67
CA ALA A 121 -19.43 -10.59 3.05
C ALA A 121 -20.05 -9.83 1.86
N GLU A 122 -19.22 -9.43 0.89
CA GLU A 122 -19.61 -8.55 -0.22
C GLU A 122 -19.72 -9.29 -1.57
N ASN A 123 -19.09 -10.45 -1.71
CA ASN A 123 -19.06 -11.25 -2.93
C ASN A 123 -19.57 -12.68 -2.67
N THR A 124 -20.75 -12.98 -3.20
CA THR A 124 -21.43 -14.28 -3.04
C THR A 124 -20.66 -15.43 -3.69
N VAL A 125 -20.07 -15.23 -4.87
CA VAL A 125 -19.23 -16.25 -5.55
C VAL A 125 -17.99 -16.57 -4.70
N TYR A 126 -17.37 -15.55 -4.11
CA TYR A 126 -16.24 -15.73 -3.22
C TYR A 126 -16.65 -16.43 -1.92
N ARG A 127 -17.81 -16.07 -1.35
CA ARG A 127 -18.36 -16.74 -0.17
C ARG A 127 -18.64 -18.22 -0.41
N ASP A 128 -19.19 -18.57 -1.56
CA ASP A 128 -19.53 -19.95 -1.90
C ASP A 128 -18.26 -20.77 -2.15
N LEU A 129 -17.24 -20.16 -2.78
CA LEU A 129 -15.89 -20.72 -2.89
C LEU A 129 -15.24 -20.96 -1.51
N ILE A 130 -15.29 -19.97 -0.61
CA ILE A 130 -14.80 -20.12 0.78
C ILE A 130 -15.57 -21.24 1.50
N SER A 131 -16.88 -21.31 1.32
CA SER A 131 -17.74 -22.31 1.96
C SER A 131 -17.44 -23.72 1.47
N GLN A 132 -17.19 -23.88 0.16
CA GLN A 132 -16.73 -25.14 -0.42
C GLN A 132 -15.38 -25.56 0.18
N PHE A 133 -14.41 -24.64 0.24
CA PHE A 133 -13.10 -24.96 0.83
C PHE A 133 -13.17 -25.31 2.31
N ILE A 134 -13.98 -24.61 3.10
CA ILE A 134 -14.22 -24.95 4.51
C ILE A 134 -14.85 -26.34 4.63
N THR A 135 -15.86 -26.64 3.80
CA THR A 135 -16.58 -27.92 3.82
C THR A 135 -15.66 -29.08 3.46
N ASP A 136 -14.81 -28.89 2.47
CA ASP A 136 -13.86 -29.90 2.00
C ASP A 136 -12.54 -29.93 2.80
N GLU A 137 -12.46 -29.14 3.88
CA GLU A 137 -11.27 -28.98 4.74
C GLU A 137 -10.01 -28.52 3.98
N TYR A 138 -10.20 -27.83 2.84
CA TYR A 138 -9.14 -27.12 2.15
C TYR A 138 -8.85 -25.80 2.86
N THR A 139 -7.59 -25.60 3.23
CA THR A 139 -7.11 -24.28 3.60
C THR A 139 -6.60 -23.57 2.35
N LEU A 140 -6.97 -22.29 2.20
CA LEU A 140 -6.79 -21.44 1.02
C LEU A 140 -5.31 -21.24 0.62
N ARG A 141 -4.68 -22.28 0.09
CA ARG A 141 -3.27 -22.24 -0.31
C ARG A 141 -2.98 -21.27 -1.44
N TYR A 142 -4.02 -20.86 -2.18
CA TYR A 142 -3.90 -19.91 -3.29
C TYR A 142 -4.16 -18.45 -2.90
N THR A 143 -4.62 -18.13 -1.69
CA THR A 143 -4.85 -16.73 -1.29
C THR A 143 -4.41 -16.33 0.12
N GLY A 144 -3.84 -17.21 0.96
CA GLY A 144 -3.34 -16.75 2.26
C GLY A 144 -2.47 -17.72 3.05
N GLY A 145 -1.16 -17.73 2.76
CA GLY A 145 -0.05 -18.04 3.69
C GLY A 145 0.00 -19.42 4.38
N PHE A 146 1.16 -19.76 4.93
CA PHE A 146 1.37 -20.95 5.78
C PHE A 146 0.86 -20.76 7.22
N VAL A 147 0.63 -19.50 7.59
CA VAL A 147 0.24 -19.04 8.93
C VAL A 147 -1.06 -19.67 9.44
N PRO A 148 -2.16 -19.72 8.66
CA PRO A 148 -3.42 -20.27 9.16
C PRO A 148 -3.33 -21.77 9.46
N ASP A 149 -2.58 -22.53 8.66
CA ASP A 149 -2.37 -23.97 8.82
C ASP A 149 -1.57 -24.27 10.10
N VAL A 150 -0.43 -23.60 10.26
CA VAL A 150 0.41 -23.75 11.46
C VAL A 150 -0.31 -23.28 12.72
N HIS A 151 -1.01 -22.14 12.65
CA HIS A 151 -1.81 -21.66 13.77
C HIS A 151 -2.95 -22.64 14.12
N HIS A 152 -3.60 -23.23 13.12
CA HIS A 152 -4.64 -24.24 13.34
C HIS A 152 -4.09 -25.47 14.07
N ILE A 153 -2.95 -26.02 13.62
CA ILE A 153 -2.31 -27.17 14.28
C ILE A 153 -1.91 -26.83 15.72
N LEU A 154 -1.30 -25.66 15.96
CA LEU A 154 -0.92 -25.23 17.31
C LEU A 154 -2.13 -25.06 18.25
N THR A 155 -3.28 -24.64 17.71
CA THR A 155 -4.50 -24.35 18.49
C THR A 155 -5.51 -25.49 18.50
N LYS A 156 -5.28 -26.61 17.81
CA LYS A 156 -6.18 -27.78 17.76
C LYS A 156 -6.53 -28.31 19.15
N VAL A 157 -5.56 -28.21 20.08
CA VAL A 157 -5.71 -28.53 21.51
C VAL A 157 -6.87 -27.74 22.16
N LEU A 158 -7.13 -26.50 21.73
CA LEU A 158 -8.21 -25.66 22.25
C LEU A 158 -9.59 -26.04 21.67
N LYS A 159 -9.65 -26.39 20.38
CA LYS A 159 -10.91 -26.68 19.69
C LYS A 159 -11.54 -28.00 20.15
N GLN A 160 -10.74 -29.02 20.43
CA GLN A 160 -11.26 -30.29 20.96
C GLN A 160 -11.79 -30.15 22.39
N LYS A 161 -11.15 -29.32 23.24
CA LYS A 161 -11.71 -28.99 24.56
C LYS A 161 -13.11 -28.37 24.45
N ARG A 162 -13.28 -27.39 23.56
CA ARG A 162 -14.59 -26.77 23.28
C ARG A 162 -15.60 -27.77 22.72
N LEU A 163 -15.18 -28.70 21.86
CA LEU A 163 -16.03 -29.77 21.35
C LEU A 163 -16.49 -30.69 22.49
N TYR A 164 -15.59 -31.11 23.38
CA TYR A 164 -15.93 -31.96 24.52
C TYR A 164 -16.77 -31.21 25.57
N GLU A 165 -16.54 -29.92 25.80
CA GLU A 165 -17.37 -29.08 26.68
C GLU A 165 -18.77 -28.88 26.10
N ASN A 166 -18.89 -28.60 24.80
CA ASN A 166 -20.18 -28.54 24.10
C ASN A 166 -20.89 -29.89 24.08
N GLN A 167 -20.18 -31.00 23.85
CA GLN A 167 -20.77 -32.35 23.92
C GLN A 167 -21.22 -32.68 25.33
N ARG A 168 -20.47 -32.28 26.35
CA ARG A 168 -20.85 -32.42 27.76
C ARG A 168 -22.10 -31.59 28.08
N GLU A 169 -22.18 -30.34 27.63
CA GLU A 169 -23.37 -29.49 27.81
C GLU A 169 -24.57 -30.01 27.02
N GLN A 170 -24.37 -30.52 25.80
CA GLN A 170 -25.43 -31.17 25.02
C GLN A 170 -25.94 -32.44 25.69
N LEU A 171 -25.06 -33.28 26.24
CA LEU A 171 -25.43 -34.44 27.03
C LEU A 171 -26.17 -34.05 28.32
N TYR A 172 -25.74 -32.97 28.98
CA TYR A 172 -26.41 -32.44 30.16
C TYR A 172 -27.82 -31.92 29.84
N ASN A 173 -27.97 -31.19 28.73
CA ASN A 173 -29.25 -30.70 28.25
C ASN A 173 -30.16 -31.84 27.74
N GLN A 174 -29.60 -32.87 27.09
CA GLN A 174 -30.35 -34.07 26.73
C GLN A 174 -30.82 -34.83 27.95
N GLN A 175 -29.98 -34.96 28.98
CA GLN A 175 -30.38 -35.60 30.24
C GLN A 175 -31.50 -34.82 30.93
N PHE A 176 -31.39 -33.49 31.00
CA PHE A 176 -32.44 -32.62 31.54
C PHE A 176 -33.75 -32.72 30.73
N ASN A 177 -33.67 -32.73 29.41
CA ASN A 177 -34.83 -32.91 28.53
C ASN A 177 -35.42 -34.32 28.66
N MET A 178 -34.61 -35.37 28.87
CA MET A 178 -35.12 -36.72 29.13
C MET A 178 -35.83 -36.82 30.48
N GLU A 179 -35.33 -36.15 31.52
CA GLU A 179 -36.01 -36.08 32.82
C GLU A 179 -37.35 -35.33 32.72
N GLN A 180 -37.39 -34.19 32.00
CA GLN A 180 -38.63 -33.46 31.70
C GLN A 180 -39.63 -34.32 30.90
N THR A 181 -39.16 -35.02 29.85
CA THR A 181 -40.01 -35.91 29.04
C THR A 181 -40.50 -37.12 29.83
N SER A 182 -39.68 -37.65 30.74
CA SER A 182 -40.08 -38.74 31.66
C SER A 182 -41.19 -38.26 32.61
N PHE A 183 -41.06 -37.06 33.17
CA PHE A 183 -42.08 -36.45 34.02
C PHE A 183 -43.38 -36.18 33.24
N ALA A 184 -43.27 -35.71 32.00
CA ALA A 184 -44.42 -35.51 31.12
C ALA A 184 -45.09 -36.85 30.75
N MET A 185 -44.32 -37.91 30.49
CA MET A 185 -44.86 -39.24 30.24
C MET A 185 -45.58 -39.81 31.46
N GLU A 186 -45.05 -39.60 32.67
CA GLU A 186 -45.69 -40.03 33.91
C GLU A 186 -47.01 -39.27 34.16
N SER A 187 -46.99 -37.95 33.95
CA SER A 187 -48.20 -37.11 33.99
C SER A 187 -49.24 -37.49 32.94
N ILE A 188 -48.83 -37.81 31.71
CA ILE A 188 -49.72 -38.31 30.65
C ILE A 188 -50.31 -39.67 31.02
N LYS A 189 -49.53 -40.54 31.68
CA LYS A 189 -49.98 -41.86 32.13
C LYS A 189 -51.01 -41.74 33.25
N ASP A 190 -50.79 -40.84 34.20
CA ASP A 190 -51.74 -40.51 35.27
C ASP A 190 -53.02 -39.88 34.69
N THR A 191 -52.87 -38.99 33.71
CA THR A 191 -54.01 -38.38 33.01
C THR A 191 -54.78 -39.45 32.22
N ALA A 192 -54.10 -40.38 31.56
CA ALA A 192 -54.73 -41.49 30.84
C ALA A 192 -55.46 -42.46 31.77
N GLN A 193 -54.91 -42.75 32.94
CA GLN A 193 -55.61 -43.53 33.99
C GLN A 193 -56.84 -42.78 34.51
N THR A 194 -56.73 -41.47 34.71
CA THR A 194 -57.85 -40.61 35.12
C THR A 194 -58.95 -40.58 34.06
N VAL A 195 -58.58 -40.44 32.77
CA VAL A 195 -59.52 -40.47 31.64
C VAL A 195 -60.13 -41.86 31.47
N GLN A 196 -59.40 -42.95 31.71
CA GLN A 196 -59.98 -44.30 31.74
C GLN A 196 -60.98 -44.46 32.88
N ALA A 197 -60.67 -43.95 34.07
CA ALA A 197 -61.60 -43.94 35.20
C ALA A 197 -62.85 -43.08 34.91
N MET A 198 -62.68 -41.93 34.26
CA MET A 198 -63.79 -41.07 33.81
C MET A 198 -64.60 -41.71 32.68
N LYS A 199 -63.99 -42.48 31.78
CA LYS A 199 -64.72 -43.26 30.75
C LYS A 199 -65.53 -44.39 31.37
N ALA A 200 -65.00 -45.07 32.38
CA ALA A 200 -65.74 -46.07 33.14
C ALA A 200 -66.93 -45.45 33.89
N ALA A 201 -66.71 -44.32 34.57
CA ALA A 201 -67.77 -43.53 35.21
C ALA A 201 -68.79 -42.98 34.19
N GLY A 202 -68.32 -42.57 33.01
CA GLY A 202 -69.15 -42.09 31.90
C GLY A 202 -70.00 -43.19 31.25
N ALA A 203 -69.53 -44.44 31.24
CA ALA A 203 -70.31 -45.59 30.80
C ALA A 203 -71.43 -45.93 31.80
N GLU A 204 -71.16 -45.81 33.11
CA GLU A 204 -72.20 -45.92 34.15
C GLU A 204 -73.21 -44.76 34.07
N LEU A 205 -72.74 -43.52 33.86
CA LEU A 205 -73.60 -42.35 33.63
C LEU A 205 -74.44 -42.48 32.35
N LYS A 206 -73.89 -42.98 31.23
CA LYS A 206 -74.66 -43.27 30.00
C LYS A 206 -75.75 -44.34 30.22
N THR A 207 -75.53 -45.27 31.14
CA THR A 207 -76.53 -46.28 31.51
C THR A 207 -77.64 -45.67 32.38
N ALA A 208 -77.32 -44.64 33.18
CA ALA A 208 -78.27 -43.83 33.94
C ALA A 208 -79.03 -42.79 33.08
N PHE A 209 -78.39 -42.22 32.05
CA PHE A 209 -78.98 -41.20 31.15
C PHE A 209 -79.84 -41.77 30.02
N LYS A 210 -79.82 -43.09 29.77
CA LYS A 210 -80.75 -43.77 28.85
C LYS A 210 -82.21 -43.80 29.31
N LYS A 211 -82.54 -43.16 30.44
CA LYS A 211 -83.89 -43.12 31.05
C LYS A 211 -84.64 -41.80 30.89
N GLN A 212 -84.07 -40.78 30.24
CA GLN A 212 -84.80 -39.54 29.94
C GLN A 212 -84.42 -39.05 28.54
N ASP A 213 -85.40 -39.12 27.62
CA ASP A 213 -85.39 -38.55 26.27
C ASP A 213 -84.98 -37.07 26.31
N LEU A 214 -83.98 -36.66 25.50
CA LEU A 214 -83.92 -35.33 24.85
C LEU A 214 -82.69 -35.16 23.90
N ASN A 215 -83.04 -34.84 22.64
CA ASN A 215 -82.45 -34.05 21.55
C ASN A 215 -80.92 -33.91 21.33
N ILE A 216 -80.44 -34.31 20.13
CA ILE A 216 -79.03 -34.40 19.69
C ILE A 216 -78.51 -33.13 19.00
N ASP A 217 -79.37 -32.16 18.66
CA ASP A 217 -78.98 -31.01 17.82
C ASP A 217 -78.11 -29.95 18.52
N SER A 218 -77.95 -30.00 19.85
CA SER A 218 -77.12 -29.04 20.60
C SER A 218 -75.65 -29.44 20.77
N ILE A 219 -75.26 -30.64 20.31
CA ILE A 219 -73.89 -31.15 20.44
C ILE A 219 -73.04 -30.81 19.20
N GLU A 220 -73.64 -30.81 18.01
CA GLU A 220 -72.93 -30.42 16.77
C GLU A 220 -72.59 -28.93 16.75
N LYS A 221 -73.48 -28.08 17.27
CA LYS A 221 -73.27 -26.62 17.30
C LYS A 221 -72.11 -26.18 18.20
N MET A 222 -71.81 -26.93 19.26
CA MET A 222 -70.66 -26.67 20.13
C MET A 222 -69.33 -27.15 19.52
N GLN A 223 -69.35 -28.11 18.59
CA GLN A 223 -68.13 -28.56 17.91
C GLN A 223 -67.67 -27.55 16.85
N ASP A 224 -68.62 -26.91 16.15
CA ASP A 224 -68.31 -25.84 15.18
C ASP A 224 -67.82 -24.56 15.90
N GLU A 225 -68.44 -24.17 17.01
CA GLU A 225 -68.00 -22.99 17.79
C GLU A 225 -66.60 -23.17 18.42
N MET A 226 -66.16 -24.41 18.68
CA MET A 226 -64.83 -24.69 19.21
C MET A 226 -63.74 -24.69 18.11
N ALA A 227 -64.11 -24.95 16.86
CA ALA A 227 -63.21 -24.85 15.72
C ALA A 227 -62.94 -23.38 15.34
N ASP A 228 -63.97 -22.54 15.37
CA ASP A 228 -63.83 -21.10 15.08
C ASP A 228 -62.97 -20.37 16.14
N LEU A 229 -63.08 -20.76 17.42
CA LEU A 229 -62.22 -20.25 18.49
C LEU A 229 -60.73 -20.62 18.34
N MET A 230 -60.40 -21.71 17.64
CA MET A 230 -59.01 -22.10 17.36
C MET A 230 -58.42 -21.34 16.17
N VAL A 231 -59.24 -20.92 15.21
CA VAL A 231 -58.80 -20.13 14.04
C VAL A 231 -58.50 -18.68 14.43
N ASP A 232 -59.34 -18.09 15.28
CA ASP A 232 -59.14 -16.71 15.77
C ASP A 232 -57.91 -16.57 16.69
N HIS A 233 -57.57 -17.61 17.45
CA HIS A 233 -56.39 -17.58 18.34
C HIS A 233 -55.06 -17.61 17.56
N LEU A 234 -55.03 -18.21 16.37
CA LEU A 234 -53.85 -18.22 15.49
C LEU A 234 -53.69 -16.90 14.73
N GLY A 235 -54.80 -16.24 14.36
CA GLY A 235 -54.79 -14.95 13.66
C GLY A 235 -54.25 -13.79 14.51
N TYR A 236 -54.54 -13.79 15.82
CA TYR A 236 -54.10 -12.72 16.73
C TYR A 236 -52.58 -12.68 16.95
N TYR A 237 -51.91 -13.84 16.92
CA TYR A 237 -50.45 -13.94 17.07
C TYR A 237 -49.67 -13.47 15.83
N LEU A 238 -50.26 -13.62 14.64
CA LEU A 238 -49.62 -13.24 13.37
C LEU A 238 -49.66 -11.72 13.12
N GLN A 239 -50.59 -10.99 13.73
CA GLN A 239 -50.77 -9.54 13.48
C GLN A 239 -49.93 -8.62 14.41
N HIS A 240 -49.28 -9.16 15.45
CA HIS A 240 -48.58 -8.36 16.48
C HIS A 240 -47.05 -8.54 16.50
N SER A 241 -46.48 -9.26 15.53
CA SER A 241 -45.01 -9.37 15.36
C SER A 241 -44.53 -8.44 14.24
N SER A 242 -44.02 -7.26 14.60
CA SER A 242 -43.52 -6.24 13.66
C SER A 242 -42.27 -6.66 12.86
N ALA A 243 -41.73 -7.85 13.10
CA ALA A 243 -40.55 -8.36 12.39
C ALA A 243 -40.91 -9.15 11.12
N MET A 244 -42.14 -9.66 10.98
CA MET A 244 -42.46 -10.64 9.91
C MET A 244 -43.17 -10.04 8.69
N SER A 245 -43.80 -8.85 8.80
CA SER A 245 -44.39 -8.17 7.64
C SER A 245 -43.36 -7.72 6.60
N ARG A 246 -42.11 -7.42 7.00
CA ARG A 246 -41.04 -7.05 6.06
C ARG A 246 -40.50 -8.24 5.25
N GLU A 247 -40.57 -9.45 5.78
CA GLU A 247 -40.12 -10.65 5.06
C GLU A 247 -41.13 -11.09 4.01
N VAL A 248 -42.42 -10.90 4.24
CA VAL A 248 -43.47 -11.27 3.27
C VAL A 248 -43.48 -10.30 2.07
N ASP A 249 -43.30 -9.00 2.30
CA ASP A 249 -43.22 -8.02 1.21
C ASP A 249 -41.96 -8.23 0.35
N MET A 250 -40.83 -8.56 0.98
CA MET A 250 -39.57 -8.84 0.28
C MET A 250 -39.61 -10.17 -0.49
N HIS A 251 -40.38 -11.16 -0.04
CA HIS A 251 -40.57 -12.43 -0.76
C HIS A 251 -41.40 -12.26 -2.03
N ASN A 252 -42.40 -11.36 -2.00
CA ASN A 252 -43.21 -11.04 -3.18
C ASN A 252 -42.41 -10.19 -4.19
N GLU A 253 -41.59 -9.23 -3.75
CA GLU A 253 -40.69 -8.48 -4.63
C GLU A 253 -39.61 -9.39 -5.26
N LEU A 254 -39.10 -10.37 -4.53
CA LEU A 254 -38.17 -11.38 -5.06
C LEU A 254 -38.81 -12.29 -6.11
N GLN A 255 -40.09 -12.67 -5.95
CA GLN A 255 -40.80 -13.43 -6.98
C GLN A 255 -41.06 -12.61 -8.25
N ASP A 256 -41.34 -11.30 -8.13
CA ASP A 256 -41.51 -10.41 -9.29
C ASP A 256 -40.19 -10.18 -10.05
N VAL A 257 -39.06 -10.08 -9.34
CA VAL A 257 -37.72 -9.94 -9.96
C VAL A 257 -37.24 -11.27 -10.55
N MET A 258 -37.55 -12.41 -9.93
CA MET A 258 -37.25 -13.74 -10.48
C MET A 258 -38.16 -14.13 -11.66
N GLY A 259 -39.28 -13.43 -11.86
CA GLY A 259 -40.15 -13.55 -13.02
C GLY A 259 -39.72 -12.72 -14.24
N GLN A 260 -38.73 -11.83 -14.10
CA GLN A 260 -38.15 -11.12 -15.23
C GLN A 260 -37.20 -12.06 -15.99
N SER A 261 -37.74 -12.74 -16.99
CA SER A 261 -36.92 -13.33 -18.05
C SER A 261 -36.10 -12.21 -18.69
N PHE A 262 -34.78 -12.24 -18.56
CA PHE A 262 -33.90 -11.51 -19.45
C PHE A 262 -34.03 -12.19 -20.82
N GLY A 263 -35.02 -11.75 -21.59
CA GLY A 263 -35.19 -12.19 -22.96
C GLY A 263 -33.88 -11.99 -23.71
N VAL A 264 -33.41 -13.04 -24.35
CA VAL A 264 -32.46 -12.94 -25.46
C VAL A 264 -33.02 -11.86 -26.40
N PRO A 265 -32.22 -10.86 -26.84
CA PRO A 265 -32.67 -9.86 -27.80
C PRO A 265 -33.36 -10.56 -28.99
N ASP A 266 -34.55 -10.08 -29.41
CA ASP A 266 -35.39 -10.68 -30.47
C ASP A 266 -34.67 -10.82 -31.84
N ASP A 267 -33.46 -10.28 -31.95
CA ASP A 267 -32.55 -10.27 -33.08
C ASP A 267 -31.46 -11.37 -33.05
N ILE A 268 -31.42 -12.23 -32.02
CA ILE A 268 -30.53 -13.40 -31.99
C ILE A 268 -31.34 -14.66 -32.27
N ASP A 269 -31.16 -15.22 -33.47
CA ASP A 269 -31.78 -16.49 -33.85
C ASP A 269 -31.10 -17.64 -33.07
N GLU A 270 -31.80 -18.21 -32.09
CA GLU A 270 -31.32 -19.35 -31.30
C GLU A 270 -30.92 -20.55 -32.18
N SER A 271 -31.52 -20.68 -33.38
CA SER A 271 -31.17 -21.75 -34.32
C SER A 271 -29.85 -21.47 -35.05
N GLU A 272 -29.51 -20.20 -35.27
CA GLU A 272 -28.20 -19.80 -35.81
C GLU A 272 -27.11 -20.00 -34.76
N LEU A 273 -27.39 -19.65 -33.49
CA LEU A 273 -26.44 -19.83 -32.39
C LEU A 273 -26.18 -21.31 -32.07
N MET A 274 -27.23 -22.16 -32.08
CA MET A 274 -27.05 -23.61 -31.96
C MET A 274 -26.36 -24.21 -33.18
N GLY A 275 -26.65 -23.71 -34.39
CA GLY A 275 -25.93 -24.11 -35.59
C GLY A 275 -24.44 -23.78 -35.55
N GLU A 276 -24.07 -22.61 -35.02
CA GLU A 276 -22.67 -22.24 -34.77
C GLU A 276 -22.02 -23.13 -33.70
N LEU A 277 -22.76 -23.46 -32.63
CA LEU A 277 -22.27 -24.33 -31.56
C LEU A 277 -22.03 -25.76 -32.05
N ASP A 278 -22.97 -26.31 -32.82
CA ASP A 278 -22.87 -27.64 -33.43
C ASP A 278 -21.72 -27.68 -34.45
N ALA A 279 -21.54 -26.61 -35.23
CA ALA A 279 -20.41 -26.49 -36.17
C ALA A 279 -19.06 -26.44 -35.43
N LEU A 280 -19.00 -25.77 -34.28
CA LEU A 280 -17.83 -25.73 -33.41
C LEU A 280 -17.55 -27.11 -32.78
N GLU A 281 -18.59 -27.84 -32.41
CA GLU A 281 -18.49 -29.20 -31.88
C GLU A 281 -17.97 -30.18 -32.95
N GLU A 282 -18.43 -30.04 -34.20
CA GLU A 282 -17.90 -30.78 -35.36
C GLU A 282 -16.44 -30.41 -35.68
N GLU A 283 -16.08 -29.13 -35.61
CA GLU A 283 -14.70 -28.65 -35.83
C GLU A 283 -13.75 -29.20 -34.74
N LEU A 284 -14.19 -29.20 -33.48
CA LEU A 284 -13.47 -29.80 -32.35
C LEU A 284 -13.35 -31.32 -32.47
N ALA A 285 -14.38 -31.99 -32.98
CA ALA A 285 -14.34 -33.43 -33.24
C ALA A 285 -13.36 -33.78 -34.38
N MET A 286 -13.30 -32.96 -35.42
CA MET A 286 -12.34 -33.10 -36.52
C MET A 286 -10.89 -32.84 -36.09
N GLU A 287 -10.66 -31.90 -35.17
CA GLU A 287 -9.33 -31.67 -34.59
C GLU A 287 -8.86 -32.84 -33.71
N ALA A 288 -9.78 -33.57 -33.06
CA ALA A 288 -9.49 -34.73 -32.23
C ALA A 288 -9.02 -35.97 -33.03
N GLU A 289 -9.35 -36.07 -34.32
CA GLU A 289 -8.95 -37.20 -35.18
C GLU A 289 -7.56 -37.02 -35.81
N ASN A 290 -6.90 -35.87 -35.65
CA ASN A 290 -5.56 -35.62 -36.17
C ASN A 290 -4.49 -35.76 -35.06
N PRO A 291 -3.65 -36.82 -35.06
CA PRO A 291 -2.73 -37.11 -33.95
C PRO A 291 -1.52 -36.16 -33.86
N THR A 292 -1.51 -35.06 -34.61
CA THR A 292 -0.64 -33.90 -34.35
C THR A 292 -1.28 -32.94 -33.34
N ALA A 293 -1.79 -33.49 -32.23
CA ALA A 293 -2.36 -32.78 -31.08
C ALA A 293 -1.28 -32.02 -30.28
N GLY A 294 -0.65 -31.07 -30.96
CA GLY A 294 0.30 -30.08 -30.44
C GLY A 294 0.36 -28.85 -31.34
N ALA A 295 -0.58 -28.70 -32.27
CA ALA A 295 -0.65 -27.55 -33.16
C ALA A 295 -1.09 -26.33 -32.34
N VAL A 296 -0.13 -25.43 -32.12
CA VAL A 296 -0.39 -24.07 -31.65
C VAL A 296 -1.54 -23.50 -32.51
N PRO A 297 -2.61 -22.95 -31.92
CA PRO A 297 -3.74 -22.40 -32.68
C PRO A 297 -3.28 -21.48 -33.81
N SER A 298 -3.95 -21.50 -34.96
CA SER A 298 -3.52 -20.79 -36.18
C SER A 298 -3.27 -19.30 -35.97
N TYR A 299 -4.05 -18.64 -35.09
CA TYR A 299 -3.86 -17.23 -34.72
C TYR A 299 -2.63 -16.97 -33.82
N LEU A 300 -1.99 -18.02 -33.31
CA LEU A 300 -0.71 -18.00 -32.58
C LEU A 300 0.46 -18.48 -33.45
N GLN A 301 0.19 -18.96 -34.67
CA GLN A 301 1.22 -19.34 -35.64
C GLN A 301 1.69 -18.10 -36.40
N VAL A 302 2.76 -17.47 -35.91
CA VAL A 302 3.43 -16.39 -36.63
C VAL A 302 4.59 -16.99 -37.42
N GLU A 303 4.64 -16.73 -38.72
CA GLU A 303 5.75 -17.16 -39.55
C GLU A 303 7.05 -16.46 -39.14
N ASN A 304 8.09 -17.26 -38.91
CA ASN A 304 9.42 -16.70 -38.68
C ASN A 304 10.01 -16.20 -40.01
N PRO A 305 10.85 -15.13 -39.99
CA PRO A 305 11.53 -14.68 -41.19
C PRO A 305 12.32 -15.81 -41.89
N PRO A 306 12.37 -15.85 -43.23
CA PRO A 306 13.17 -16.83 -43.97
C PRO A 306 14.63 -16.84 -43.52
N GLY A 307 15.20 -18.04 -43.34
CA GLY A 307 16.57 -18.21 -42.83
C GLY A 307 16.68 -18.25 -41.30
N THR A 308 15.57 -18.15 -40.56
CA THR A 308 15.57 -18.38 -39.10
C THR A 308 15.93 -19.83 -38.81
N PRO A 309 16.98 -20.10 -38.00
CA PRO A 309 17.37 -21.47 -37.68
C PRO A 309 16.31 -22.15 -36.81
N ILE A 310 15.98 -23.38 -37.16
CA ILE A 310 15.11 -24.22 -36.33
C ILE A 310 15.97 -24.77 -35.19
N VAL A 311 15.77 -24.24 -33.99
CA VAL A 311 16.48 -24.67 -32.77
C VAL A 311 15.48 -25.23 -31.76
N PRO A 312 15.86 -26.26 -30.98
CA PRO A 312 15.01 -26.74 -29.89
C PRO A 312 14.82 -25.62 -28.84
N PRO A 313 13.64 -25.53 -28.20
CA PRO A 313 13.44 -24.61 -27.09
C PRO A 313 14.47 -24.85 -25.98
N GLN A 314 15.03 -23.77 -25.44
CA GLN A 314 15.95 -23.86 -24.30
C GLN A 314 15.28 -24.48 -23.07
N ASP A 315 15.98 -25.34 -22.34
CA ASP A 315 15.53 -25.92 -21.07
C ASP A 315 15.74 -24.94 -19.90
N ILE A 316 14.93 -23.87 -19.89
CA ILE A 316 14.92 -22.87 -18.81
C ILE A 316 13.49 -22.61 -18.32
N LEU A 317 13.32 -22.62 -16.99
CA LEU A 317 12.04 -22.38 -16.33
C LEU A 317 11.72 -20.88 -16.24
N SER A 318 12.69 -20.07 -15.78
CA SER A 318 12.53 -18.63 -15.61
C SER A 318 12.78 -17.88 -16.92
N ARG A 319 11.78 -17.11 -17.37
CA ARG A 319 11.87 -16.28 -18.57
C ARG A 319 11.34 -14.87 -18.27
N PRO A 320 12.19 -13.96 -17.77
CA PRO A 320 11.78 -12.60 -17.41
C PRO A 320 11.11 -11.81 -18.56
N ARG A 321 11.41 -12.16 -19.83
CA ARG A 321 10.74 -11.58 -21.01
C ARG A 321 9.22 -11.80 -21.04
N ARG A 322 8.69 -12.81 -20.34
CA ARG A 322 7.23 -13.05 -20.22
C ARG A 322 6.52 -11.83 -19.61
N ASN A 323 7.15 -11.20 -18.62
CA ASN A 323 6.68 -9.98 -17.97
C ASN A 323 6.85 -8.73 -18.84
N ARG A 324 7.53 -8.82 -19.99
CA ARG A 324 7.78 -7.69 -20.90
C ARG A 324 7.02 -7.79 -22.22
N ARG A 325 6.25 -8.87 -22.43
CA ARG A 325 5.72 -9.26 -23.74
C ARG A 325 4.69 -8.29 -24.33
N SER A 326 3.92 -7.59 -23.49
CA SER A 326 2.91 -6.62 -23.93
C SER A 326 2.97 -5.36 -23.07
N SER A 327 2.48 -4.24 -23.62
CA SER A 327 2.31 -2.99 -22.87
C SER A 327 1.40 -3.19 -21.66
N SER A 328 0.32 -3.97 -21.78
CA SER A 328 -0.59 -4.24 -20.67
C SER A 328 0.09 -4.93 -19.49
N ILE A 329 0.93 -5.93 -19.75
CA ILE A 329 1.65 -6.63 -18.66
C ILE A 329 2.71 -5.73 -18.06
N ARG A 330 3.49 -5.00 -18.89
CA ARG A 330 4.48 -4.04 -18.38
C ARG A 330 3.80 -2.98 -17.49
N GLY A 331 2.68 -2.43 -17.95
CA GLY A 331 1.90 -1.44 -17.20
C GLY A 331 1.34 -1.98 -15.87
N ALA A 332 0.88 -3.23 -15.84
CA ALA A 332 0.32 -3.84 -14.62
C ALA A 332 1.37 -4.16 -13.54
N ILE A 333 2.63 -4.35 -13.92
CA ILE A 333 3.71 -4.74 -12.99
C ILE A 333 4.74 -3.63 -12.76
N SER A 334 4.57 -2.46 -13.37
CA SER A 334 5.46 -1.32 -13.17
C SER A 334 5.52 -0.95 -11.69
N GLU A 335 6.73 -0.86 -11.15
CA GLU A 335 6.95 -0.52 -9.73
C GLU A 335 6.92 0.99 -9.47
N THR A 336 6.98 1.82 -10.52
CA THR A 336 7.19 3.26 -10.40
C THR A 336 6.36 4.02 -11.43
N TYR A 337 5.75 5.10 -10.98
CA TYR A 337 5.00 6.05 -11.80
C TYR A 337 5.40 7.48 -11.45
N VAL A 338 5.30 8.37 -12.43
CA VAL A 338 5.51 9.81 -12.28
C VAL A 338 4.17 10.49 -12.54
N SER A 339 3.81 11.44 -11.68
CA SER A 339 2.65 12.31 -11.84
C SER A 339 3.10 13.77 -11.84
N PRO A 340 2.37 14.70 -12.49
CA PRO A 340 2.62 16.14 -12.37
C PRO A 340 2.67 16.63 -10.92
N ALA A 341 1.93 15.98 -10.01
CA ALA A 341 1.93 16.30 -8.58
C ALA A 341 3.28 16.02 -7.88
N ASN A 342 4.17 15.23 -8.49
CA ASN A 342 5.53 15.03 -7.99
C ASN A 342 6.48 16.15 -8.38
N LEU A 343 6.08 17.08 -9.25
CA LEU A 343 6.97 18.05 -9.88
C LEU A 343 6.85 19.42 -9.22
N ILE A 344 7.99 20.03 -8.94
CA ILE A 344 8.11 21.45 -8.58
C ILE A 344 8.74 22.16 -9.77
N LEU A 345 8.11 23.26 -10.23
CA LEU A 345 8.64 24.10 -11.29
C LEU A 345 9.60 25.17 -10.73
N PRO A 346 10.90 25.12 -11.05
CA PRO A 346 11.82 26.20 -10.75
C PRO A 346 11.61 27.37 -11.70
N VAL A 347 11.44 28.57 -11.16
CA VAL A 347 11.26 29.80 -11.95
C VAL A 347 12.30 30.85 -11.59
N PHE A 348 12.93 31.41 -12.62
CA PHE A 348 13.80 32.57 -12.47
C PHE A 348 12.98 33.84 -12.62
N ILE A 349 13.12 34.78 -11.69
CA ILE A 349 12.36 36.04 -11.69
C ILE A 349 13.30 37.25 -11.72
N HIS A 350 12.90 38.33 -12.37
CA HIS A 350 13.59 39.62 -12.35
C HIS A 350 12.59 40.79 -12.29
N ASP A 351 13.09 41.98 -11.94
CA ASP A 351 12.23 43.16 -11.70
C ASP A 351 11.75 43.88 -12.99
N GLY A 352 12.10 43.36 -14.17
CA GLY A 352 11.64 43.90 -15.46
C GLY A 352 10.29 43.34 -15.91
N GLU A 353 9.69 43.98 -16.92
CA GLU A 353 8.37 43.59 -17.46
C GLU A 353 8.44 42.42 -18.46
N LYS A 354 9.50 42.35 -19.26
CA LYS A 354 9.65 41.36 -20.33
C LYS A 354 10.41 40.12 -19.84
N ASN A 355 10.06 38.97 -20.40
CA ASN A 355 10.85 37.75 -20.23
C ASN A 355 12.19 37.89 -20.97
N ILE A 356 13.25 37.35 -20.36
CA ILE A 356 14.61 37.39 -20.92
C ILE A 356 15.13 35.94 -21.03
N PRO A 357 15.36 35.44 -22.25
CA PRO A 357 15.90 34.09 -22.44
C PRO A 357 17.24 33.86 -21.72
N ILE A 358 17.44 32.63 -21.25
CA ILE A 358 18.71 32.17 -20.69
C ILE A 358 19.39 31.30 -21.74
N SER A 359 20.47 31.81 -22.35
CA SER A 359 21.14 31.14 -23.47
C SER A 359 21.67 29.74 -23.13
N SER A 360 22.15 29.52 -21.91
CA SER A 360 22.64 28.22 -21.45
C SER A 360 21.52 27.26 -21.01
N MET A 361 20.25 27.69 -21.06
CA MET A 361 19.08 26.88 -20.75
C MET A 361 17.98 27.13 -21.80
N PRO A 362 18.13 26.60 -23.03
CA PRO A 362 17.16 26.83 -24.11
C PRO A 362 15.73 26.43 -23.71
N GLY A 363 14.78 27.33 -23.89
CA GLY A 363 13.39 27.16 -23.46
C GLY A 363 13.08 27.63 -22.04
N VAL A 364 14.08 28.13 -21.30
CA VAL A 364 13.90 28.72 -19.97
C VAL A 364 14.21 30.22 -20.01
N ASP A 365 13.29 31.00 -19.45
CA ASP A 365 13.39 32.46 -19.37
C ASP A 365 13.59 32.92 -17.93
N ARG A 366 14.25 34.08 -17.77
CA ARG A 366 14.06 34.95 -16.62
C ARG A 366 12.76 35.70 -16.81
N LEU A 367 11.78 35.38 -15.98
CA LEU A 367 10.42 35.89 -16.07
C LEU A 367 10.30 37.27 -15.44
N GLY A 368 9.59 38.17 -16.13
CA GLY A 368 9.14 39.40 -15.48
C GLY A 368 8.15 39.03 -14.36
N TRP A 369 8.40 39.51 -13.15
CA TRP A 369 7.71 38.99 -11.96
C TRP A 369 6.20 39.25 -11.92
N ARG A 370 5.70 40.26 -12.66
CA ARG A 370 4.27 40.59 -12.73
C ARG A 370 3.51 39.75 -13.74
N HIS A 371 3.95 39.73 -14.99
CA HIS A 371 3.20 39.11 -16.09
C HIS A 371 3.74 37.75 -16.48
N GLY A 372 5.05 37.65 -16.73
CA GLY A 372 5.70 36.41 -17.14
C GLY A 372 5.56 35.30 -16.11
N LEU A 373 5.78 35.63 -14.83
CA LEU A 373 5.62 34.71 -13.72
C LEU A 373 4.19 34.16 -13.65
N LEU A 374 3.18 35.04 -13.65
CA LEU A 374 1.77 34.62 -13.54
C LEU A 374 1.33 33.74 -14.72
N SER A 375 1.82 34.01 -15.93
CA SER A 375 1.53 33.21 -17.12
C SER A 375 2.16 31.82 -17.03
N SER A 376 3.44 31.75 -16.67
CA SER A 376 4.15 30.47 -16.54
C SER A 376 3.55 29.58 -15.45
N VAL A 377 3.17 30.17 -14.31
CA VAL A 377 2.48 29.43 -13.24
C VAL A 377 1.08 28.98 -13.67
N ALA A 378 0.31 29.85 -14.35
CA ALA A 378 -1.02 29.46 -14.85
C ALA A 378 -0.96 28.23 -15.76
N GLU A 379 0.01 28.20 -16.66
CA GLU A 379 0.23 27.09 -17.59
C GLU A 379 0.68 25.83 -16.84
N ALA A 380 1.64 25.91 -15.92
CA ALA A 380 2.07 24.76 -15.13
C ALA A 380 0.88 24.13 -14.37
N ARG A 381 0.06 24.98 -13.76
CA ARG A 381 -1.13 24.57 -13.02
C ARG A 381 -2.19 23.90 -13.90
N SER A 382 -2.39 24.35 -15.14
CA SER A 382 -3.38 23.73 -16.03
C SER A 382 -3.06 22.26 -16.36
N TYR A 383 -1.80 21.84 -16.19
CA TYR A 383 -1.36 20.45 -16.33
C TYR A 383 -1.09 19.74 -14.98
N GLY A 384 -1.54 20.32 -13.87
CA GLY A 384 -1.46 19.71 -12.54
C GLY A 384 -0.16 19.95 -11.77
N VAL A 385 0.76 20.77 -12.28
CA VAL A 385 1.96 21.19 -11.52
C VAL A 385 1.58 22.38 -10.63
N ASN A 386 1.23 22.07 -9.39
CA ASN A 386 0.74 23.05 -8.39
C ASN A 386 1.82 23.48 -7.38
N SER A 387 3.09 23.30 -7.71
CA SER A 387 4.21 23.69 -6.85
C SER A 387 5.29 24.41 -7.63
N VAL A 388 5.80 25.52 -7.08
CA VAL A 388 6.84 26.35 -7.71
C VAL A 388 7.94 26.68 -6.72
N VAL A 389 9.17 26.88 -7.22
CA VAL A 389 10.28 27.44 -6.42
C VAL A 389 10.85 28.69 -7.09
N LEU A 390 10.97 29.77 -6.31
CA LEU A 390 11.36 31.10 -6.81
C LEU A 390 12.87 31.34 -6.67
N PHE A 391 13.52 31.75 -7.77
CA PHE A 391 14.93 32.16 -7.80
C PHE A 391 15.09 33.59 -8.34
N PRO A 392 15.53 34.56 -7.53
CA PRO A 392 15.62 35.96 -7.95
C PRO A 392 16.93 36.29 -8.67
N LYS A 393 16.82 37.01 -9.78
CA LYS A 393 17.93 37.76 -10.38
C LYS A 393 17.98 39.15 -9.72
N THR A 394 18.65 39.24 -8.58
CA THR A 394 18.80 40.51 -7.85
C THR A 394 19.61 41.52 -8.68
N PRO A 395 19.15 42.77 -8.82
CA PRO A 395 19.93 43.87 -9.41
C PRO A 395 21.30 44.03 -8.73
N GLU A 396 22.32 44.33 -9.52
CA GLU A 396 23.71 44.33 -9.05
C GLU A 396 23.99 45.42 -8.01
N ASP A 397 23.29 46.54 -8.10
CA ASP A 397 23.34 47.68 -7.17
C ASP A 397 22.67 47.39 -5.82
N LEU A 398 21.84 46.34 -5.73
CA LEU A 398 21.23 45.87 -4.48
C LEU A 398 22.05 44.76 -3.81
N LYS A 399 23.08 44.23 -4.47
CA LYS A 399 23.95 43.21 -3.87
C LYS A 399 24.96 43.85 -2.94
N THR A 400 25.10 43.27 -1.76
CA THR A 400 26.05 43.72 -0.72
C THR A 400 26.92 42.56 -0.27
N ARG A 401 27.96 42.86 0.51
CA ARG A 401 28.87 41.81 1.04
C ARG A 401 28.19 40.81 1.97
N THR A 402 27.07 41.22 2.56
CA THR A 402 26.34 40.53 3.62
C THR A 402 24.96 40.08 3.16
N GLY A 403 24.42 40.62 2.07
CA GLY A 403 23.21 40.15 1.41
C GLY A 403 21.90 40.59 2.08
N GLU A 404 21.83 41.80 2.64
CA GLU A 404 20.64 42.28 3.37
C GLU A 404 19.35 42.29 2.55
N GLU A 405 19.45 42.42 1.22
CA GLU A 405 18.29 42.38 0.32
C GLU A 405 17.54 41.04 0.40
N ALA A 406 18.19 39.96 0.90
CA ALA A 406 17.57 38.65 1.10
C ALA A 406 16.33 38.67 1.99
N PHE A 407 16.28 39.59 2.97
CA PHE A 407 15.17 39.73 3.92
C PHE A 407 14.44 41.08 3.82
N ASN A 408 14.63 41.81 2.72
CA ASN A 408 13.84 43.01 2.44
C ASN A 408 12.35 42.61 2.27
N PRO A 409 11.41 43.13 3.09
CA PRO A 409 9.99 42.78 2.97
C PRO A 409 9.39 43.19 1.61
N ASP A 410 9.99 44.16 0.93
CA ASP A 410 9.64 44.62 -0.42
C ASP A 410 10.58 44.08 -1.51
N GLY A 411 11.45 43.14 -1.14
CA GLY A 411 12.32 42.43 -2.05
C GLY A 411 11.55 41.67 -3.14
N LEU A 412 12.26 41.32 -4.21
CA LEU A 412 11.66 40.70 -5.40
C LEU A 412 10.93 39.39 -5.06
N VAL A 413 11.55 38.51 -4.26
CA VAL A 413 10.94 37.22 -3.86
C VAL A 413 9.68 37.46 -3.04
N GLN A 414 9.74 38.32 -2.04
CA GLN A 414 8.63 38.63 -1.14
C GLN A 414 7.44 39.24 -1.90
N ARG A 415 7.69 40.15 -2.86
CA ARG A 415 6.65 40.68 -3.76
C ARG A 415 6.05 39.59 -4.66
N SER A 416 6.88 38.70 -5.21
CA SER A 416 6.40 37.59 -6.04
C SER A 416 5.56 36.57 -5.29
N ILE A 417 5.91 36.23 -4.04
CA ILE A 417 5.11 35.35 -3.19
C ILE A 417 3.73 35.95 -2.96
N ARG A 418 3.66 37.22 -2.54
CA ARG A 418 2.38 37.91 -2.30
C ARG A 418 1.52 37.95 -3.57
N LEU A 419 2.13 38.25 -4.72
CA LEU A 419 1.43 38.26 -6.01
C LEU A 419 0.86 36.87 -6.36
N LEU A 420 1.63 35.81 -6.15
CA LEU A 420 1.20 34.45 -6.44
C LEU A 420 0.10 33.99 -5.48
N LYS A 421 0.23 34.25 -4.17
CA LYS A 421 -0.79 33.89 -3.18
C LYS A 421 -2.08 34.68 -3.34
N ASP A 422 -2.03 35.93 -3.75
CA ASP A 422 -3.22 36.74 -4.06
C ASP A 422 -4.02 36.12 -5.22
N LYS A 423 -3.33 35.64 -6.27
CA LYS A 423 -3.97 35.06 -7.44
C LYS A 423 -4.33 33.57 -7.28
N TYR A 424 -3.47 32.81 -6.61
CA TYR A 424 -3.54 31.36 -6.46
C TYR A 424 -3.27 30.97 -5.00
N PRO A 425 -4.24 31.14 -4.09
CA PRO A 425 -4.07 30.84 -2.66
C PRO A 425 -3.66 29.39 -2.38
N ASP A 426 -4.06 28.47 -3.26
CA ASP A 426 -3.83 27.03 -3.21
C ASP A 426 -2.54 26.56 -3.90
N LEU A 427 -1.75 27.47 -4.47
CA LEU A 427 -0.44 27.14 -5.03
C LEU A 427 0.57 26.92 -3.90
N GLU A 428 1.31 25.82 -3.96
CA GLU A 428 2.40 25.54 -3.04
C GLU A 428 3.67 26.30 -3.47
N ILE A 429 4.13 27.23 -2.64
CA ILE A 429 5.28 28.08 -2.93
C ILE A 429 6.46 27.68 -2.05
N TYR A 430 7.46 27.13 -2.71
CA TYR A 430 8.79 26.90 -2.17
C TYR A 430 9.67 28.13 -2.41
N THR A 431 10.52 28.47 -1.44
CA THR A 431 11.48 29.57 -1.58
C THR A 431 12.89 29.11 -1.30
N ASP A 432 13.86 29.68 -2.00
CA ASP A 432 15.27 29.48 -1.70
C ASP A 432 15.71 30.36 -0.52
N VAL A 433 16.42 29.75 0.44
CA VAL A 433 17.06 30.43 1.56
C VAL A 433 18.57 30.24 1.43
N ALA A 434 19.23 31.22 0.83
CA ALA A 434 20.66 31.33 0.62
C ALA A 434 21.00 32.78 0.25
N LEU A 435 22.24 33.22 0.51
CA LEU A 435 22.65 34.60 0.25
C LEU A 435 23.25 34.82 -1.15
N ASP A 436 23.55 33.78 -1.93
CA ASP A 436 24.28 33.94 -3.20
C ASP A 436 23.60 34.82 -4.27
N PRO A 437 22.27 34.98 -4.33
CA PRO A 437 21.64 35.95 -5.23
C PRO A 437 21.83 37.40 -4.77
N TYR A 438 22.07 37.61 -3.48
CA TYR A 438 22.11 38.93 -2.82
C TYR A 438 23.54 39.33 -2.40
N ASN A 439 24.46 38.37 -2.37
CA ASN A 439 25.83 38.55 -1.99
C ASN A 439 26.68 39.06 -3.18
N SER A 440 27.39 40.17 -3.00
CA SER A 440 28.23 40.78 -4.04
C SER A 440 29.39 39.89 -4.50
N ASP A 441 29.84 38.98 -3.64
CA ASP A 441 30.96 38.06 -3.86
C ASP A 441 30.51 36.71 -4.46
N GLY A 442 29.20 36.42 -4.48
CA GLY A 442 28.60 35.22 -5.11
C GLY A 442 28.62 33.94 -4.26
N HIS A 443 28.81 34.08 -2.94
CA HIS A 443 28.79 32.97 -1.97
C HIS A 443 27.45 32.87 -1.25
N ASP A 444 27.11 31.65 -0.81
CA ASP A 444 25.83 31.35 -0.13
C ASP A 444 25.82 31.95 1.29
N GLY A 445 26.99 32.38 1.79
CA GLY A 445 27.20 33.01 3.09
C GLY A 445 28.14 34.21 3.06
N ILE A 446 28.32 34.84 4.21
CA ILE A 446 29.15 36.04 4.40
C ILE A 446 30.63 35.69 4.29
N VAL A 447 31.36 36.42 3.43
CA VAL A 447 32.79 36.20 3.17
C VAL A 447 33.65 37.15 4.01
N ARG A 448 34.40 36.60 4.98
CA ARG A 448 35.42 37.34 5.72
C ARG A 448 36.62 37.65 4.81
N ASP A 449 37.39 38.69 5.13
CA ASP A 449 38.47 39.18 4.25
C ASP A 449 39.60 38.16 3.98
N ASP A 450 39.76 37.16 4.85
CA ASP A 450 40.68 36.04 4.68
C ASP A 450 40.11 34.87 3.85
N GLY A 451 38.88 35.02 3.33
CA GLY A 451 38.21 34.04 2.48
C GLY A 451 37.42 32.97 3.23
N VAL A 452 37.33 33.04 4.55
CA VAL A 452 36.46 32.15 5.32
C VAL A 452 35.00 32.55 5.12
N ILE A 453 34.16 31.57 4.78
CA ILE A 453 32.70 31.71 4.79
C ILE A 453 32.24 31.55 6.22
N LEU A 454 31.64 32.60 6.79
CA LEU A 454 31.23 32.63 8.18
C LEU A 454 29.95 31.82 8.39
N ASN A 455 29.99 30.78 9.22
CA ASN A 455 28.84 29.88 9.43
C ASN A 455 27.71 30.57 10.21
N ASP A 456 27.97 30.90 11.48
CA ASP A 456 26.94 31.32 12.43
C ASP A 456 26.34 32.69 12.07
N GLU A 457 27.18 33.63 11.62
CA GLU A 457 26.75 34.94 11.15
C GLU A 457 25.88 34.84 9.89
N THR A 458 26.16 33.87 9.02
CA THR A 458 25.31 33.58 7.86
C THR A 458 23.97 33.01 8.32
N VAL A 459 23.97 32.04 9.23
CA VAL A 459 22.75 31.42 9.77
C VAL A 459 21.78 32.46 10.35
N GLU A 460 22.28 33.50 11.03
CA GLU A 460 21.45 34.62 11.51
C GLU A 460 20.71 35.33 10.36
N PHE A 461 21.40 35.59 9.25
CA PHE A 461 20.79 36.23 8.07
C PHE A 461 19.79 35.31 7.36
N LEU A 462 20.09 34.02 7.29
CA LEU A 462 19.19 33.01 6.72
C LEU A 462 17.90 32.88 7.54
N CYS A 463 17.98 32.97 8.87
CA CYS A 463 16.79 33.02 9.74
C CYS A 463 15.91 34.22 9.41
N ARG A 464 16.50 35.40 9.22
CA ARG A 464 15.76 36.62 8.84
C ARG A 464 15.12 36.49 7.46
N GLN A 465 15.84 35.91 6.49
CA GLN A 465 15.34 35.61 5.15
C GLN A 465 14.14 34.67 5.21
N ALA A 466 14.26 33.53 5.88
CA ALA A 466 13.18 32.56 6.04
C ALA A 466 11.92 33.18 6.66
N VAL A 467 12.07 33.94 7.75
CA VAL A 467 10.94 34.63 8.39
C VAL A 467 10.31 35.68 7.46
N SER A 468 11.11 36.43 6.70
CA SER A 468 10.57 37.41 5.73
C SER A 468 9.76 36.75 4.60
N GLN A 469 10.20 35.58 4.15
CA GLN A 469 9.52 34.81 3.10
C GLN A 469 8.24 34.17 3.63
N ALA A 470 8.28 33.63 4.86
CA ALA A 470 7.10 33.13 5.57
C ALA A 470 6.04 34.22 5.77
N ARG A 471 6.45 35.43 6.22
CA ARG A 471 5.55 36.60 6.32
C ARG A 471 4.92 37.01 4.98
N ALA A 472 5.61 36.75 3.87
CA ALA A 472 5.08 37.03 2.54
C ALA A 472 4.08 35.96 2.05
N GLY A 473 4.01 34.80 2.71
CA GLY A 473 3.10 33.70 2.39
C GLY A 473 3.77 32.47 1.76
N ALA A 474 5.07 32.25 1.96
CA ALA A 474 5.72 31.01 1.54
C ALA A 474 5.22 29.82 2.38
N ASP A 475 4.92 28.70 1.73
CA ASP A 475 4.45 27.48 2.39
C ASP A 475 5.64 26.62 2.85
N CYS A 476 6.74 26.66 2.08
CA CYS A 476 7.96 25.92 2.38
C CYS A 476 9.20 26.79 2.13
N VAL A 477 10.07 26.91 3.13
CA VAL A 477 11.40 27.52 2.97
C VAL A 477 12.44 26.43 2.73
N SER A 478 13.35 26.67 1.79
CA SER A 478 14.28 25.63 1.31
C SER A 478 15.72 26.10 1.45
N PRO A 479 16.34 25.94 2.65
CA PRO A 479 17.71 26.37 2.89
C PRO A 479 18.69 25.59 2.02
N SER A 480 19.33 26.29 1.09
CA SER A 480 20.27 25.72 0.12
C SER A 480 21.72 26.07 0.41
N ASP A 481 21.98 26.82 1.47
CA ASP A 481 23.26 27.40 1.85
C ASP A 481 24.35 26.40 2.28
N MET A 482 23.97 25.23 2.80
CA MET A 482 24.88 24.21 3.37
C MET A 482 25.71 24.69 4.59
N MET A 483 25.18 25.62 5.39
CA MET A 483 25.79 25.97 6.68
C MET A 483 25.42 24.93 7.75
N ASP A 484 26.30 24.71 8.71
CA ASP A 484 26.05 23.80 9.82
C ASP A 484 25.01 24.41 10.77
N GLY A 485 23.99 23.62 11.17
CA GLY A 485 22.98 24.01 12.15
C GLY A 485 21.87 24.96 11.66
N ARG A 486 21.85 25.28 10.36
CA ARG A 486 20.87 26.24 9.80
C ARG A 486 19.42 25.77 9.96
N VAL A 487 19.14 24.47 9.83
CA VAL A 487 17.78 23.93 9.85
C VAL A 487 17.15 24.21 11.21
N GLY A 488 17.84 23.87 12.29
CA GLY A 488 17.33 24.06 13.64
C GLY A 488 17.20 25.54 14.00
N ALA A 489 18.13 26.36 13.52
CA ALA A 489 18.08 27.81 13.72
C ALA A 489 16.87 28.44 13.00
N ILE A 490 16.67 28.12 11.72
CA ILE A 490 15.54 28.58 10.91
C ILE A 490 14.23 28.11 11.51
N ARG A 491 14.14 26.83 11.94
CA ARG A 491 12.93 26.30 12.57
C ARG A 491 12.54 27.08 13.80
N ARG A 492 13.49 27.31 14.72
CA ARG A 492 13.26 28.11 15.93
C ARG A 492 12.88 29.56 15.60
N ALA A 493 13.46 30.15 14.55
CA ALA A 493 13.11 31.50 14.13
C ALA A 493 11.67 31.59 13.60
N LEU A 494 11.25 30.63 12.77
CA LEU A 494 9.89 30.53 12.26
C LEU A 494 8.88 30.30 13.39
N ASP A 495 9.16 29.37 14.30
CA ASP A 495 8.27 29.05 15.43
C ASP A 495 8.07 30.24 16.37
N ARG A 496 9.14 30.99 16.67
CA ARG A 496 9.07 32.20 17.52
C ARG A 496 8.16 33.28 16.93
N GLU A 497 8.05 33.32 15.61
CA GLU A 497 7.25 34.29 14.86
C GLU A 497 5.84 33.74 14.53
N GLY A 498 5.49 32.54 15.01
CA GLY A 498 4.18 31.93 14.80
C GLY A 498 4.02 31.17 13.48
N PHE A 499 5.11 30.92 12.75
CA PHE A 499 5.12 30.20 11.48
C PHE A 499 5.40 28.70 11.65
N SER A 500 4.77 28.07 12.65
CA SER A 500 4.95 26.64 12.96
C SER A 500 4.45 25.69 11.85
N HIS A 501 3.65 26.19 10.92
CA HIS A 501 3.07 25.45 9.80
C HIS A 501 3.92 25.54 8.51
N VAL A 502 4.87 26.47 8.44
CA VAL A 502 5.73 26.63 7.27
C VAL A 502 6.75 25.51 7.27
N SER A 503 6.82 24.75 6.19
CA SER A 503 7.71 23.58 6.07
C SER A 503 9.16 24.00 5.79
N ILE A 504 10.10 23.10 6.10
CA ILE A 504 11.52 23.23 5.73
C ILE A 504 11.91 22.08 4.81
N MET A 505 12.20 22.41 3.55
CA MET A 505 12.83 21.49 2.59
C MET A 505 14.35 21.70 2.60
N SER A 506 15.04 20.95 3.43
CA SER A 506 16.47 21.10 3.62
C SER A 506 17.26 20.55 2.43
N TYR A 507 18.20 21.32 1.89
CA TYR A 507 19.20 20.82 0.95
C TYR A 507 20.26 20.00 1.69
N THR A 508 19.84 18.86 2.21
CA THR A 508 20.62 17.97 3.08
C THR A 508 21.89 17.46 2.43
N ALA A 509 21.82 17.06 1.16
CA ALA A 509 22.99 16.57 0.42
C ALA A 509 23.19 17.41 -0.85
N LYS A 510 23.73 18.62 -0.68
CA LYS A 510 24.11 19.51 -1.79
C LYS A 510 25.63 19.46 -2.03
N TYR A 511 25.99 18.90 -3.17
CA TYR A 511 27.38 18.64 -3.56
C TYR A 511 28.05 19.82 -4.26
N ALA A 512 29.37 19.93 -4.13
CA ALA A 512 30.22 20.91 -4.81
C ALA A 512 30.38 20.53 -6.31
N SER A 513 29.30 20.65 -7.06
CA SER A 513 29.16 20.09 -8.40
C SER A 513 29.49 21.05 -9.54
N ALA A 514 29.95 20.48 -10.66
CA ALA A 514 30.15 21.18 -11.93
C ALA A 514 28.85 21.40 -12.73
N TYR A 515 27.74 20.73 -12.37
CA TYR A 515 26.47 20.80 -13.09
C TYR A 515 25.68 22.11 -12.86
N TYR A 516 26.20 23.05 -12.06
CA TYR A 516 25.50 24.31 -11.72
C TYR A 516 25.82 25.48 -12.66
N GLY A 517 26.68 25.30 -13.67
CA GLY A 517 27.09 26.37 -14.59
C GLY A 517 25.91 27.18 -15.16
N PRO A 518 24.93 26.53 -15.83
CA PRO A 518 23.81 27.26 -16.43
C PRO A 518 22.92 28.02 -15.43
N PHE A 519 22.73 27.50 -14.20
CA PHE A 519 22.03 28.21 -13.13
C PHE A 519 22.78 29.48 -12.70
N ARG A 520 24.11 29.39 -12.57
CA ARG A 520 24.95 30.54 -12.20
C ARG A 520 24.92 31.62 -13.28
N ASP A 521 24.82 31.24 -14.56
CA ASP A 521 24.62 32.20 -15.66
C ASP A 521 23.25 32.89 -15.53
N ALA A 522 22.19 32.11 -15.26
CA ALA A 522 20.84 32.63 -15.07
C ALA A 522 20.81 33.72 -13.98
N LEU A 523 21.42 33.46 -12.81
CA LEU A 523 21.43 34.39 -11.68
C LEU A 523 22.59 35.39 -11.68
N ALA A 524 23.63 35.21 -12.51
CA ALA A 524 24.91 35.93 -12.39
C ALA A 524 25.43 35.92 -10.94
N SER A 525 25.40 34.72 -10.35
CA SER A 525 25.81 34.45 -8.96
C SER A 525 27.06 33.58 -8.87
N ALA A 526 27.83 33.46 -9.96
CA ALA A 526 29.13 32.80 -9.89
C ALA A 526 30.06 33.57 -8.93
N PRO A 527 30.86 32.86 -8.09
CA PRO A 527 31.85 33.50 -7.24
C PRO A 527 32.75 34.44 -8.05
N LYS A 528 32.87 35.68 -7.60
CA LYS A 528 33.64 36.71 -8.32
C LYS A 528 35.10 36.69 -7.91
N ALA A 529 35.99 37.07 -8.84
CA ALA A 529 37.39 37.29 -8.50
C ALA A 529 37.51 38.43 -7.45
N GLY A 530 38.42 38.25 -6.49
CA GLY A 530 38.68 39.22 -5.43
C GLY A 530 38.99 40.62 -5.97
N GLN A 531 38.48 41.64 -5.29
CA GLN A 531 38.97 43.01 -5.40
C GLN A 531 40.26 43.16 -4.55
N GLU A 532 41.07 44.19 -4.80
CA GLU A 532 42.32 44.43 -4.06
C GLU A 532 42.10 44.35 -2.54
N HIS A 533 42.95 43.57 -1.86
CA HIS A 533 42.97 43.31 -0.40
C HIS A 533 41.97 42.31 0.20
N ARG A 534 41.16 41.59 -0.59
CA ARG A 534 40.28 40.51 -0.07
C ARG A 534 40.53 39.18 -0.77
N VAL A 535 40.51 38.10 0.01
CA VAL A 535 40.51 36.73 -0.54
C VAL A 535 39.06 36.29 -0.73
N ILE A 536 38.63 36.05 -1.97
CA ILE A 536 37.32 35.48 -2.27
C ILE A 536 37.53 34.07 -2.84
N PRO A 537 37.01 33.01 -2.20
CA PRO A 537 37.14 31.65 -2.73
C PRO A 537 36.48 31.54 -4.11
N SER A 538 37.17 30.89 -5.06
CA SER A 538 36.66 30.67 -6.42
C SER A 538 35.63 29.55 -6.55
N ASN A 539 35.40 28.82 -5.46
CA ASN A 539 34.55 27.63 -5.42
C ASN A 539 33.85 27.52 -4.06
N LYS A 540 32.87 26.62 -3.99
CA LYS A 540 31.98 26.42 -2.83
C LYS A 540 32.35 25.18 -2.00
N LYS A 541 33.60 24.67 -2.13
CA LYS A 541 34.04 23.38 -1.57
C LYS A 541 34.25 23.37 -0.05
N THR A 542 34.23 24.53 0.60
CA THR A 542 34.37 24.62 2.06
C THR A 542 33.06 24.38 2.80
N TYR A 543 31.93 24.24 2.09
CA TYR A 543 30.61 24.02 2.68
C TYR A 543 29.73 23.07 1.86
N GLN A 544 29.79 23.09 0.52
CA GLN A 544 29.14 22.05 -0.29
C GLN A 544 29.94 20.75 -0.23
N GLN A 545 29.23 19.62 -0.19
CA GLN A 545 29.84 18.29 0.00
C GLN A 545 30.78 17.89 -1.14
N ASP A 546 31.81 17.10 -0.84
CA ASP A 546 32.68 16.53 -1.89
C ASP A 546 31.91 15.46 -2.69
N PRO A 547 31.80 15.56 -4.03
CA PRO A 547 31.22 14.51 -4.88
C PRO A 547 31.75 13.10 -4.65
N ALA A 548 32.97 12.95 -4.11
CA ALA A 548 33.54 11.65 -3.77
C ALA A 548 32.90 11.00 -2.52
N ASN A 549 32.13 11.74 -1.73
CA ASN A 549 31.62 11.30 -0.45
C ASN A 549 30.18 10.77 -0.55
N TYR A 550 30.03 9.47 -0.29
CA TYR A 550 28.72 8.82 -0.20
C TYR A 550 28.17 8.81 1.24
N ARG A 551 28.99 8.36 2.20
CA ARG A 551 28.56 8.15 3.60
C ARG A 551 28.28 9.46 4.36
N GLU A 552 28.87 10.57 3.92
CA GLU A 552 28.70 11.88 4.55
C GLU A 552 27.24 12.37 4.46
N ALA A 553 26.53 12.05 3.38
CA ALA A 553 25.12 12.38 3.23
C ALA A 553 24.23 11.81 4.36
N LEU A 554 24.58 10.65 4.94
CA LEU A 554 23.86 10.11 6.10
C LEU A 554 24.12 10.92 7.38
N ARG A 555 25.28 11.56 7.50
CA ARG A 555 25.57 12.43 8.64
C ARG A 555 24.72 13.71 8.54
N GLU A 556 24.71 14.35 7.38
CA GLU A 556 23.86 15.53 7.13
C GLU A 556 22.39 15.21 7.34
N ALA A 557 21.91 14.08 6.80
CA ALA A 557 20.53 13.65 6.97
C ALA A 557 20.10 13.51 8.43
N ARG A 558 20.94 12.88 9.26
CA ARG A 558 20.65 12.72 10.70
C ARG A 558 20.62 14.06 11.44
N LEU A 559 21.45 15.02 11.04
CA LEU A 559 21.47 16.35 11.65
C LEU A 559 20.23 17.13 11.26
N ASP A 560 19.95 17.24 9.96
CA ASP A 560 18.78 17.96 9.45
C ASP A 560 17.45 17.37 9.96
N GLU A 561 17.33 16.04 10.02
CA GLU A 561 16.15 15.35 10.56
C GLU A 561 15.98 15.65 12.06
N ALA A 562 17.07 15.60 12.83
CA ALA A 562 17.03 15.94 14.26
C ALA A 562 16.75 17.42 14.53
N GLU A 563 17.09 18.29 13.58
CA GLU A 563 16.91 19.73 13.64
C GLU A 563 15.51 20.21 13.20
N GLY A 564 14.69 19.30 12.65
CA GLY A 564 13.30 19.57 12.29
C GLY A 564 13.08 19.92 10.82
N ALA A 565 13.86 19.34 9.91
CA ALA A 565 13.51 19.34 8.49
C ALA A 565 12.24 18.50 8.24
N ASP A 566 11.37 18.99 7.35
CA ASP A 566 10.15 18.27 6.95
C ASP A 566 10.39 17.44 5.68
N ILE A 567 11.30 17.89 4.82
CA ILE A 567 11.69 17.25 3.56
C ILE A 567 13.21 17.33 3.43
N MET A 568 13.86 16.24 3.03
CA MET A 568 15.30 16.23 2.71
C MET A 568 15.53 16.27 1.21
N MET A 569 16.55 16.98 0.75
CA MET A 569 16.87 17.10 -0.68
C MET A 569 18.29 16.67 -1.03
N VAL A 570 18.40 15.96 -2.15
CA VAL A 570 19.68 15.68 -2.84
C VAL A 570 19.84 16.59 -4.07
N LYS A 571 21.02 17.20 -4.20
CA LYS A 571 21.37 18.07 -5.33
C LYS A 571 22.85 17.96 -5.68
N PRO A 572 23.26 17.72 -6.95
CA PRO A 572 22.43 17.46 -8.14
C PRO A 572 21.62 16.16 -8.10
N GLY A 573 20.90 15.89 -9.18
CA GLY A 573 19.95 14.81 -9.25
C GLY A 573 20.50 13.51 -9.85
N LEU A 574 20.52 13.40 -11.18
CA LEU A 574 20.90 12.19 -11.93
C LEU A 574 22.28 11.64 -11.56
N PRO A 575 23.33 12.46 -11.32
CA PRO A 575 24.63 11.93 -10.94
C PRO A 575 24.67 11.38 -9.51
N TYR A 576 23.59 11.53 -8.73
CA TYR A 576 23.51 11.20 -7.30
C TYR A 576 22.25 10.37 -6.96
N LEU A 577 21.73 9.59 -7.93
CA LEU A 577 20.59 8.68 -7.70
C LEU A 577 20.87 7.65 -6.59
N ASP A 578 22.13 7.25 -6.43
CA ASP A 578 22.62 6.39 -5.36
C ASP A 578 22.50 7.05 -3.97
N VAL A 579 22.71 8.36 -3.87
CA VAL A 579 22.50 9.14 -2.65
C VAL A 579 21.02 9.34 -2.36
N ILE A 580 20.18 9.53 -3.38
CA ILE A 580 18.71 9.55 -3.21
C ILE A 580 18.23 8.22 -2.61
N ARG A 581 18.70 7.09 -3.18
CA ARG A 581 18.41 5.76 -2.65
C ARG A 581 18.89 5.60 -1.21
N LEU A 582 20.11 6.07 -0.92
CA LEU A 582 20.70 6.04 0.42
C LEU A 582 19.81 6.74 1.45
N LEU A 583 19.37 7.97 1.16
CA LEU A 583 18.49 8.72 2.07
C LEU A 583 17.13 8.03 2.22
N ARG A 584 16.55 7.54 1.11
CA ARG A 584 15.26 6.84 1.14
C ARG A 584 15.29 5.55 1.97
N ASP A 585 16.42 4.84 1.98
CA ASP A 585 16.59 3.61 2.78
C ASP A 585 16.82 3.89 4.27
N ASN A 586 17.20 5.11 4.65
CA ASN A 586 17.70 5.41 6.00
C ASN A 586 16.93 6.51 6.73
N SER A 587 15.88 7.09 6.13
CA SER A 587 15.03 8.09 6.77
C SER A 587 13.57 7.86 6.42
N SER A 588 12.69 8.25 7.33
CA SER A 588 11.24 8.29 7.11
C SER A 588 10.75 9.58 6.45
N LEU A 589 11.60 10.61 6.36
CA LEU A 589 11.20 11.88 5.75
C LEU A 589 11.04 11.75 4.23
N PRO A 590 10.11 12.51 3.62
CA PRO A 590 10.04 12.65 2.17
C PRO A 590 11.38 13.10 1.57
N ILE A 591 11.71 12.54 0.41
CA ILE A 591 12.96 12.83 -0.29
C ILE A 591 12.67 13.65 -1.55
N ALA A 592 13.22 14.85 -1.64
CA ALA A 592 13.23 15.65 -2.85
C ALA A 592 14.55 15.46 -3.63
N ALA A 593 14.49 15.60 -4.95
CA ALA A 593 15.66 15.63 -5.82
C ALA A 593 15.61 16.83 -6.76
N TYR A 594 16.76 17.42 -7.04
CA TYR A 594 16.85 18.51 -7.99
C TYR A 594 17.52 18.04 -9.28
N HIS A 595 16.74 17.91 -10.36
CA HIS A 595 17.23 17.78 -11.73
C HIS A 595 17.78 19.14 -12.21
N VAL A 596 19.08 19.38 -11.99
CA VAL A 596 19.62 20.74 -12.03
C VAL A 596 19.83 21.28 -13.44
N SER A 597 20.19 22.56 -13.52
CA SER A 597 20.31 23.30 -14.76
C SER A 597 21.26 22.67 -15.79
N GLY A 598 22.37 22.08 -15.34
CA GLY A 598 23.31 21.38 -16.22
C GLY A 598 22.78 20.06 -16.76
N GLU A 599 21.96 19.35 -15.97
CA GLU A 599 21.31 18.11 -16.40
C GLU A 599 20.24 18.42 -17.46
N TYR A 600 19.44 19.47 -17.22
CA TYR A 600 18.51 20.03 -18.21
C TYR A 600 19.21 20.41 -19.52
N ALA A 601 20.27 21.21 -19.43
CA ALA A 601 21.01 21.68 -20.61
C ALA A 601 21.66 20.53 -21.39
N MET A 602 22.11 19.48 -20.70
CA MET A 602 22.69 18.29 -21.32
C MET A 602 21.65 17.53 -22.17
N LEU A 603 20.43 17.36 -21.66
CA LEU A 603 19.32 16.74 -22.41
C LEU A 603 18.89 17.62 -23.58
N LYS A 604 18.68 18.93 -23.36
CA LYS A 604 18.35 19.88 -24.42
C LYS A 604 19.36 19.85 -25.56
N ALA A 605 20.65 19.97 -25.24
CA ALA A 605 21.70 20.01 -26.25
C ALA A 605 21.83 18.70 -27.04
N ALA A 606 21.57 17.55 -26.43
CA ALA A 606 21.57 16.26 -27.12
C ALA A 606 20.33 16.12 -28.02
N ALA A 607 19.15 16.53 -27.54
CA ALA A 607 17.90 16.50 -28.30
C ALA A 607 17.93 17.43 -29.52
N GLU A 608 18.39 18.68 -29.36
CA GLU A 608 18.52 19.65 -30.47
C GLU A 608 19.44 19.16 -31.59
N ARG A 609 20.39 18.26 -31.28
CA ARG A 609 21.29 17.63 -32.25
C ARG A 609 20.74 16.31 -32.83
N GLY A 610 19.55 15.89 -32.41
CA GLY A 610 18.92 14.64 -32.81
C GLY A 610 19.61 13.39 -32.26
N TRP A 611 20.38 13.51 -31.17
CA TRP A 611 21.07 12.37 -30.55
C TRP A 611 20.14 11.58 -29.61
N LEU A 612 19.14 12.26 -29.04
CA LEU A 612 18.12 11.68 -28.18
C LEU A 612 16.75 12.16 -28.61
N ASP A 613 15.74 11.30 -28.43
CA ASP A 613 14.35 11.76 -28.36
C ASP A 613 14.15 12.49 -27.03
N GLU A 614 13.77 13.76 -27.08
CA GLU A 614 13.69 14.60 -25.89
C GLU A 614 12.63 14.11 -24.90
N ARG A 615 11.44 13.78 -25.41
CA ARG A 615 10.29 13.38 -24.61
C ARG A 615 10.59 12.09 -23.87
N GLU A 616 11.05 11.07 -24.59
CA GLU A 616 11.35 9.76 -24.01
C GLU A 616 12.49 9.86 -22.99
N ALA A 617 13.59 10.56 -23.33
CA ALA A 617 14.75 10.68 -22.44
C ALA A 617 14.43 11.46 -21.15
N VAL A 618 13.64 12.53 -21.24
CA VAL A 618 13.23 13.31 -20.07
C VAL A 618 12.29 12.52 -19.18
N LEU A 619 11.28 11.85 -19.74
CA LEU A 619 10.36 11.03 -18.95
C LEU A 619 11.08 9.85 -18.29
N GLU A 620 12.07 9.24 -18.96
CA GLU A 620 12.93 8.21 -18.37
C GLU A 620 13.80 8.76 -17.21
N ALA A 621 14.34 9.97 -17.35
CA ALA A 621 15.08 10.64 -16.29
C ALA A 621 14.20 10.88 -15.05
N LEU A 622 13.00 11.44 -15.23
CA LEU A 622 12.03 11.67 -14.14
C LEU A 622 11.58 10.37 -13.47
N MET A 623 11.37 9.31 -14.25
CA MET A 623 11.08 7.98 -13.71
C MET A 623 12.26 7.41 -12.92
N SER A 624 13.50 7.66 -13.35
CA SER A 624 14.71 7.22 -12.64
C SER A 624 14.85 7.88 -11.27
N PHE A 625 14.49 9.16 -11.14
CA PHE A 625 14.38 9.84 -9.85
C PHE A 625 13.37 9.16 -8.92
N ARG A 626 12.13 8.96 -9.39
CA ARG A 626 11.08 8.28 -8.62
C ARG A 626 11.51 6.88 -8.19
N ARG A 627 12.12 6.11 -9.10
CA ARG A 627 12.62 4.76 -8.84
C ARG A 627 13.76 4.75 -7.80
N ALA A 628 14.64 5.75 -7.84
CA ALA A 628 15.69 5.90 -6.83
C ALA A 628 15.11 6.15 -5.43
N GLY A 629 13.99 6.88 -5.35
CA GLY A 629 13.24 7.05 -4.10
C GLY A 629 12.79 8.48 -3.81
N SER A 630 12.97 9.43 -4.74
CA SER A 630 12.53 10.81 -4.54
C SER A 630 11.00 10.90 -4.64
N ASP A 631 10.32 11.45 -3.63
CA ASP A 631 8.90 11.79 -3.63
C ASP A 631 8.59 13.03 -4.47
N ILE A 632 9.53 13.98 -4.49
CA ILE A 632 9.40 15.30 -5.12
C ILE A 632 10.59 15.54 -6.06
N ILE A 633 10.34 16.12 -7.24
CA ILE A 633 11.39 16.43 -8.23
C ILE A 633 11.29 17.89 -8.65
N LEU A 634 12.34 18.67 -8.37
CA LEU A 634 12.52 20.00 -8.93
C LEU A 634 13.12 19.85 -10.32
N THR A 635 12.42 20.30 -11.35
CA THR A 635 12.88 20.17 -12.73
C THR A 635 12.39 21.30 -13.62
N TYR A 636 13.29 21.85 -14.44
CA TYR A 636 12.93 22.85 -15.45
C TYR A 636 12.05 22.28 -16.58
N TYR A 637 11.93 20.95 -16.66
CA TYR A 637 10.98 20.28 -17.54
C TYR A 637 9.57 20.16 -16.95
N ALA A 638 9.27 20.68 -15.75
CA ALA A 638 8.05 20.33 -15.03
C ALA A 638 6.76 20.52 -15.88
N THR A 639 6.58 21.70 -16.46
CA THR A 639 5.44 22.00 -17.33
C THR A 639 5.45 21.14 -18.61
N GLN A 640 6.59 21.02 -19.26
CA GLN A 640 6.72 20.26 -20.52
C GLN A 640 6.45 18.76 -20.32
N ALA A 641 6.99 18.18 -19.25
CA ALA A 641 6.77 16.79 -18.89
C ALA A 641 5.30 16.52 -18.55
N ALA A 642 4.64 17.45 -17.84
CA ALA A 642 3.23 17.34 -17.54
C ALA A 642 2.35 17.36 -18.82
N LYS A 643 2.69 18.20 -19.82
CA LYS A 643 2.06 18.17 -21.15
C LYS A 643 2.21 16.82 -21.86
N TRP A 644 3.44 16.29 -21.89
CA TRP A 644 3.71 14.98 -22.49
C TRP A 644 2.96 13.84 -21.80
N MET A 645 2.77 13.91 -20.47
CA MET A 645 1.95 12.96 -19.70
C MET A 645 0.47 13.08 -20.03
N ALA A 646 -0.01 14.29 -20.37
CA ALA A 646 -1.38 14.53 -20.83
C ALA A 646 -1.61 14.15 -22.31
N GLY A 647 -0.56 13.76 -23.03
CA GLY A 647 -0.63 13.38 -24.45
C GLY A 647 -0.49 14.54 -25.43
N GLU A 648 -0.07 15.72 -24.96
CA GLU A 648 0.24 16.88 -25.80
C GLU A 648 1.74 16.93 -26.10
N ASP A 649 2.11 17.40 -27.31
CA ASP A 649 3.51 17.50 -27.76
C ASP A 649 4.20 18.82 -27.37
#